data_AF-A0A3A3FP74-F1
#
_entry.id   AF-A0A3A3FP74-F1
#
_cell.length_a   1.000
_cell.length_b   1.000
_cell.length_c   1.000
_cell.angle_alpha   90.00
_cell.angle_beta   90.00
_cell.angle_gamma   90.00
#
_symmetry.space_group_name_H-M   'P 1'
#
loop_
_entity.id
_entity.type
_entity.pdbx_description
1 polymer ?
#
loop_
_entity_poly.entity_id
_entity_poly.type
_entity_poly.pdbx_seq_one_letter_code
_entity_poly.pdbx_strand_id
1 'polypeptide(L)'
;MNFYGTSGNDNLTGSTGDDMLSGGSGNDTLDGGAGNDELYGGSGNDFYIIRDRFDFVYDSSGTDSGIIYADFYKADADVEGWTWASGVQKLPYWIDSMLPGSASSFTPLLGGSKTIYFCFPTVAPAHFSSSDASGFRAFTAQQQAFAKQAFAYISSVIGIQFVETSNPAAVNTMVLANNIQSGSAGYAYYPFDDYQGSDVLLNHTGSSARNLTPQAGDYSALTLIHELGHALGLKHPFKESDSIGSSSDGPFLSAAEDSSQWTVMSYNSRPAEYNLLYSPFDIAALQYLYGPSTAQTADNVYTLSATAPNFIWDGGGNDSIDASSMTQGLTLYLEPGYHGYVGSQSALMSSAGQVTVNFGTVIENARGGSAVDTIIGNGAANHLYGNGGNDTLSGGAGNDILEGGDGDDNFIGLSGCDVIYGGNGSDTLSLASGITQVQVLKLRNDALMVSDNNGNVNVCRNVEQIQFADGALGASALSATGNLDAILGQIYVAAFRRAPETEGYNYWSQDVAARGYAAVAETMFSLDIVKVIYPVAMTASQFVTAIYNNVFDRAPDAQGLEFWIGHLASRSRGQLVIDMTNAALTTADGTSGKDFFQNRLDWSLYAVSYQSEQQREMTPDHLTMVTNSVNADASTLLTLIGQGESGIAL
;
A
#
# COMPACT_ATOMS: atom_id res chain seq x y z
N MET A 1 -16.39 -13.15 -20.24
CA MET A 1 -17.46 -14.16 -20.48
C MET A 1 -18.81 -13.47 -20.52
N ASN A 2 -19.86 -14.09 -21.09
CA ASN A 2 -21.18 -13.46 -21.18
C ASN A 2 -22.19 -14.16 -20.27
N PHE A 3 -22.83 -13.41 -19.40
CA PHE A 3 -23.85 -13.86 -18.45
C PHE A 3 -25.18 -13.15 -18.77
N TYR A 4 -26.26 -13.93 -18.81
CA TYR A 4 -27.60 -13.43 -19.13
C TYR A 4 -28.58 -13.87 -18.05
N GLY A 5 -29.26 -12.89 -17.47
CA GLY A 5 -30.39 -13.06 -16.59
C GLY A 5 -31.68 -13.34 -17.37
N THR A 6 -32.79 -13.18 -16.67
CA THR A 6 -34.13 -13.57 -17.11
C THR A 6 -35.04 -12.34 -17.11
N SER A 7 -36.34 -12.56 -16.91
CA SER A 7 -37.32 -11.49 -16.75
C SER A 7 -37.76 -11.34 -15.29
N GLY A 8 -37.01 -11.90 -14.35
CA GLY A 8 -37.24 -11.77 -12.92
C GLY A 8 -35.97 -11.26 -12.25
N ASN A 9 -36.01 -11.10 -10.93
CA ASN A 9 -34.87 -10.58 -10.18
C ASN A 9 -33.73 -11.61 -10.12
N ASP A 10 -32.62 -11.29 -10.77
CA ASP A 10 -31.47 -12.15 -10.93
C ASP A 10 -30.26 -11.66 -10.10
N ASN A 11 -29.40 -12.60 -9.70
CA ASN A 11 -28.10 -12.29 -9.10
C ASN A 11 -27.01 -12.83 -10.04
N LEU A 12 -26.32 -11.92 -10.70
CA LEU A 12 -25.26 -12.23 -11.65
C LEU A 12 -23.91 -11.88 -11.02
N THR A 13 -22.99 -12.85 -11.03
CA THR A 13 -21.61 -12.63 -10.61
C THR A 13 -20.69 -13.14 -11.71
N GLY A 14 -19.84 -12.25 -12.22
CA GLY A 14 -18.81 -12.59 -13.16
C GLY A 14 -17.63 -13.28 -12.48
N SER A 15 -16.51 -13.28 -13.18
CA SER A 15 -15.35 -14.11 -12.92
C SER A 15 -14.10 -13.25 -12.75
N THR A 16 -12.98 -13.74 -13.25
CA THR A 16 -11.75 -12.96 -13.35
C THR A 16 -11.51 -12.68 -14.83
N GLY A 17 -11.28 -11.42 -15.19
CA GLY A 17 -11.17 -10.91 -16.55
C GLY A 17 -12.48 -10.30 -17.05
N ASP A 18 -12.40 -9.58 -18.16
CA ASP A 18 -13.49 -8.79 -18.73
C ASP A 18 -14.74 -9.63 -19.06
N ASP A 19 -15.83 -9.37 -18.34
CA ASP A 19 -17.12 -10.04 -18.41
C ASP A 19 -18.23 -9.08 -18.88
N MET A 20 -19.26 -9.64 -19.52
CA MET A 20 -20.47 -8.94 -19.95
C MET A 20 -21.67 -9.55 -19.24
N LEU A 21 -22.34 -8.80 -18.36
CA LEU A 21 -23.48 -9.25 -17.58
C LEU A 21 -24.72 -8.48 -18.04
N SER A 22 -25.80 -9.18 -18.36
CA SER A 22 -27.10 -8.58 -18.69
C SER A 22 -28.20 -9.11 -17.78
N GLY A 23 -28.77 -8.25 -16.93
CA GLY A 23 -29.83 -8.57 -15.98
C GLY A 23 -31.15 -8.89 -16.67
N GLY A 24 -31.62 -7.96 -17.51
CA GLY A 24 -32.81 -8.15 -18.32
C GLY A 24 -33.98 -7.35 -17.78
N SER A 25 -35.06 -8.01 -17.36
CA SER A 25 -36.14 -7.33 -16.65
C SER A 25 -36.22 -7.85 -15.23
N GLY A 26 -36.47 -6.99 -14.25
CA GLY A 26 -36.46 -7.38 -12.85
C GLY A 26 -35.59 -6.42 -12.06
N ASN A 27 -35.52 -6.62 -10.76
CA ASN A 27 -34.56 -5.90 -9.92
C ASN A 27 -33.35 -6.80 -9.73
N ASP A 28 -32.31 -6.56 -10.52
CA ASP A 28 -31.17 -7.43 -10.66
C ASP A 28 -29.99 -6.95 -9.80
N THR A 29 -29.11 -7.87 -9.45
CA THR A 29 -27.83 -7.57 -8.78
C THR A 29 -26.69 -8.04 -9.65
N LEU A 30 -25.84 -7.11 -10.09
CA LEU A 30 -24.75 -7.37 -11.02
C LEU A 30 -23.41 -7.07 -10.33
N ASP A 31 -22.57 -8.09 -10.20
CA ASP A 31 -21.19 -8.01 -9.72
C ASP A 31 -20.26 -8.53 -10.82
N GLY A 32 -19.49 -7.66 -11.46
CA GLY A 32 -18.60 -8.04 -12.56
C GLY A 32 -17.51 -9.02 -12.14
N GLY A 33 -17.07 -8.97 -10.88
CA GLY A 33 -15.87 -9.66 -10.45
C GLY A 33 -14.63 -8.79 -10.68
N ALA A 34 -13.51 -9.38 -11.06
CA ALA A 34 -12.29 -8.62 -11.35
C ALA A 34 -12.12 -8.53 -12.87
N GLY A 35 -11.60 -7.42 -13.39
CA GLY A 35 -11.53 -7.17 -14.84
C GLY A 35 -12.30 -5.91 -15.22
N ASN A 36 -12.25 -5.50 -16.48
CA ASN A 36 -13.07 -4.37 -16.93
C ASN A 36 -14.40 -4.93 -17.44
N ASP A 37 -15.43 -4.86 -16.63
CA ASP A 37 -16.70 -5.54 -16.90
C ASP A 37 -17.75 -4.61 -17.51
N GLU A 38 -18.68 -5.15 -18.31
CA GLU A 38 -19.85 -4.43 -18.81
C GLU A 38 -21.11 -4.96 -18.12
N LEU A 39 -21.80 -4.09 -17.37
CA LEU A 39 -22.94 -4.42 -16.53
C LEU A 39 -24.21 -3.74 -17.06
N TYR A 40 -25.06 -4.52 -17.73
CA TYR A 40 -26.33 -4.08 -18.30
C TYR A 40 -27.49 -4.47 -17.38
N GLY A 41 -28.01 -3.55 -16.56
CA GLY A 41 -29.13 -3.86 -15.65
C GLY A 41 -30.41 -4.18 -16.43
N GLY A 42 -30.80 -3.26 -17.30
CA GLY A 42 -31.98 -3.40 -18.12
C GLY A 42 -33.14 -2.61 -17.53
N SER A 43 -34.27 -3.26 -17.23
CA SER A 43 -35.45 -2.59 -16.68
C SER A 43 -35.77 -3.07 -15.28
N GLY A 44 -35.90 -2.14 -14.33
CA GLY A 44 -36.29 -2.45 -12.95
C GLY A 44 -35.53 -1.55 -12.00
N ASN A 45 -35.33 -1.95 -10.76
CA ASN A 45 -34.44 -1.23 -9.85
C ASN A 45 -33.24 -2.12 -9.54
N ASP A 46 -32.13 -1.87 -10.19
CA ASP A 46 -30.95 -2.71 -10.22
C ASP A 46 -29.90 -2.27 -9.18
N PHE A 47 -29.04 -3.22 -8.81
CA PHE A 47 -27.96 -3.04 -7.85
C PHE A 47 -26.60 -3.46 -8.43
N TYR A 48 -25.67 -2.51 -8.52
CA TYR A 48 -24.35 -2.71 -9.12
C TYR A 48 -23.24 -2.82 -8.06
N ILE A 49 -22.32 -3.76 -8.24
CA ILE A 49 -21.09 -3.87 -7.44
C ILE A 49 -19.90 -3.62 -8.36
N ILE A 50 -19.25 -2.47 -8.16
CA ILE A 50 -18.09 -2.03 -8.95
C ILE A 50 -16.80 -2.41 -8.22
N ARG A 51 -15.93 -3.14 -8.90
CA ARG A 51 -14.68 -3.66 -8.32
C ARG A 51 -13.45 -3.14 -9.04
N ASP A 52 -13.58 -2.77 -10.30
CA ASP A 52 -12.51 -2.23 -11.12
C ASP A 52 -12.90 -0.88 -11.72
N ARG A 53 -11.89 -0.02 -11.92
CA ARG A 53 -12.11 1.40 -12.26
C ARG A 53 -12.65 1.64 -13.67
N PHE A 54 -12.63 0.61 -14.52
CA PHE A 54 -13.14 0.66 -15.89
C PHE A 54 -14.35 -0.24 -16.10
N ASP A 55 -15.01 -0.67 -15.02
CA ASP A 55 -16.33 -1.28 -15.13
C ASP A 55 -17.31 -0.29 -15.75
N PHE A 56 -17.99 -0.70 -16.80
CA PHE A 56 -19.00 0.09 -17.48
C PHE A 56 -20.39 -0.37 -17.05
N VAL A 57 -21.24 0.59 -16.68
CA VAL A 57 -22.63 0.32 -16.32
C VAL A 57 -23.51 0.93 -17.40
N TYR A 58 -24.50 0.16 -17.84
CA TYR A 58 -25.54 0.65 -18.72
C TYR A 58 -26.91 0.32 -18.15
N ASP A 59 -27.69 1.36 -17.86
CA ASP A 59 -29.07 1.23 -17.41
C ASP A 59 -30.04 1.81 -18.45
N SER A 60 -31.26 1.27 -18.49
CA SER A 60 -32.28 1.71 -19.44
C SER A 60 -33.56 2.23 -18.79
N SER A 61 -33.82 1.92 -17.52
CA SER A 61 -34.92 2.49 -16.74
C SER A 61 -34.93 1.93 -15.32
N GLY A 62 -35.10 2.81 -14.34
CA GLY A 62 -35.20 2.34 -12.98
C GLY A 62 -35.13 3.40 -11.91
N THR A 63 -34.90 2.94 -10.69
CA THR A 63 -34.27 3.75 -9.65
C THR A 63 -33.19 2.86 -9.06
N ASP A 64 -31.99 3.09 -9.53
CA ASP A 64 -30.89 2.15 -9.47
C ASP A 64 -29.87 2.60 -8.45
N SER A 65 -29.09 1.64 -7.97
CA SER A 65 -28.10 1.92 -6.94
C SER A 65 -26.89 1.01 -7.06
N GLY A 66 -25.83 1.32 -6.34
CA GLY A 66 -24.69 0.44 -6.30
C GLY A 66 -23.67 0.78 -5.23
N ILE A 67 -22.70 -0.10 -5.09
CA ILE A 67 -21.55 0.06 -4.20
C ILE A 67 -20.25 0.01 -4.99
N ILE A 68 -19.37 0.96 -4.73
CA ILE A 68 -18.07 1.08 -5.40
C ILE A 68 -16.97 0.68 -4.43
N TYR A 69 -16.21 -0.35 -4.79
CA TYR A 69 -14.99 -0.79 -4.13
C TYR A 69 -13.72 -0.34 -4.85
N ALA A 70 -13.85 0.17 -6.08
CA ALA A 70 -12.73 0.63 -6.89
C ALA A 70 -12.35 2.09 -6.59
N ASP A 71 -11.07 2.33 -6.33
CA ASP A 71 -10.53 3.68 -6.26
C ASP A 71 -10.60 4.37 -7.63
N PHE A 72 -10.88 5.68 -7.59
CA PHE A 72 -10.86 6.59 -8.74
C PHE A 72 -11.83 6.23 -9.85
N TYR A 73 -12.97 5.60 -9.53
CA TYR A 73 -14.00 5.26 -10.50
C TYR A 73 -14.75 6.50 -11.03
N LYS A 74 -15.00 6.56 -12.35
CA LYS A 74 -15.98 7.49 -12.94
C LYS A 74 -17.37 6.88 -12.79
N ALA A 75 -18.15 7.41 -11.85
CA ALA A 75 -19.50 6.93 -11.61
C ALA A 75 -20.41 7.25 -12.80
N ASP A 76 -21.16 6.23 -13.24
CA ASP A 76 -22.16 6.40 -14.30
C ASP A 76 -23.33 7.27 -13.79
N ALA A 77 -23.78 8.18 -14.65
CA ALA A 77 -24.84 9.13 -14.36
C ALA A 77 -26.24 8.51 -14.47
N ASP A 78 -26.37 7.37 -15.15
CA ASP A 78 -27.62 6.63 -15.31
C ASP A 78 -28.01 5.87 -14.03
N VAL A 79 -27.11 5.75 -13.05
CA VAL A 79 -27.39 5.16 -11.73
C VAL A 79 -27.59 6.24 -10.67
N GLU A 80 -28.79 6.32 -10.07
CA GLU A 80 -29.14 7.43 -9.17
C GLU A 80 -28.52 7.35 -7.77
N GLY A 81 -28.06 6.16 -7.34
CA GLY A 81 -27.72 5.88 -5.95
C GLY A 81 -26.37 5.18 -5.73
N TRP A 82 -25.25 5.90 -5.82
CA TRP A 82 -23.92 5.35 -5.51
C TRP A 82 -23.52 5.46 -4.04
N THR A 83 -23.05 4.34 -3.48
CA THR A 83 -22.36 4.26 -2.18
C THR A 83 -20.89 3.92 -2.38
N TRP A 84 -19.99 4.69 -1.78
CA TRP A 84 -18.56 4.39 -1.82
C TRP A 84 -18.19 3.56 -0.59
N ALA A 85 -17.48 2.44 -0.79
CA ALA A 85 -16.99 1.64 0.32
C ALA A 85 -15.98 2.43 1.18
N SER A 86 -15.81 2.01 2.44
CA SER A 86 -14.92 2.71 3.37
C SER A 86 -13.46 2.65 2.87
N GLY A 87 -12.79 3.81 2.84
CA GLY A 87 -11.40 3.94 2.40
C GLY A 87 -11.22 4.23 0.90
N VAL A 88 -12.27 4.02 0.09
CA VAL A 88 -12.19 4.21 -1.36
C VAL A 88 -12.05 5.69 -1.72
N GLN A 89 -11.07 5.99 -2.57
CA GLN A 89 -10.84 7.31 -3.12
C GLN A 89 -11.76 7.57 -4.31
N LYS A 90 -12.38 8.74 -4.32
CA LYS A 90 -13.18 9.20 -5.47
C LYS A 90 -12.28 9.72 -6.57
N LEU A 91 -12.76 9.64 -7.81
CA LEU A 91 -12.08 10.29 -8.92
C LEU A 91 -11.91 11.79 -8.62
N PRO A 92 -10.71 12.37 -8.82
CA PRO A 92 -10.47 13.76 -8.46
C PRO A 92 -11.29 14.70 -9.33
N TYR A 93 -11.82 15.77 -8.73
CA TYR A 93 -12.80 16.63 -9.40
C TYR A 93 -12.27 17.27 -10.70
N TRP A 94 -10.96 17.54 -10.79
CA TRP A 94 -10.35 18.14 -11.98
C TRP A 94 -10.23 17.17 -13.16
N ILE A 95 -10.41 15.87 -12.92
CA ILE A 95 -10.53 14.82 -13.94
C ILE A 95 -12.02 14.49 -14.15
N ASP A 96 -12.76 14.26 -13.07
CA ASP A 96 -14.18 13.90 -13.11
C ASP A 96 -15.03 14.96 -13.86
N SER A 97 -14.73 16.24 -13.66
CA SER A 97 -15.43 17.34 -14.35
C SER A 97 -15.17 17.36 -15.86
N MET A 98 -14.13 16.66 -16.33
CA MET A 98 -13.71 16.58 -17.72
C MET A 98 -14.22 15.33 -18.44
N LEU A 99 -14.83 14.39 -17.72
CA LEU A 99 -15.24 13.10 -18.28
C LEU A 99 -16.76 12.91 -18.22
N PRO A 100 -17.41 12.45 -19.30
CA PRO A 100 -18.81 12.04 -19.25
C PRO A 100 -18.99 10.75 -18.44
N GLY A 101 -20.21 10.48 -17.97
CA GLY A 101 -20.57 9.25 -17.24
C GLY A 101 -20.14 7.97 -17.96
N SER A 102 -20.23 7.98 -19.30
CA SER A 102 -19.82 6.87 -20.15
C SER A 102 -18.31 6.68 -20.31
N ALA A 103 -17.46 7.49 -19.69
CA ALA A 103 -16.02 7.50 -19.97
C ALA A 103 -15.30 6.18 -19.62
N SER A 104 -15.84 5.39 -18.69
CA SER A 104 -15.34 4.04 -18.38
C SER A 104 -15.35 3.11 -19.60
N SER A 105 -16.29 3.31 -20.53
CA SER A 105 -16.38 2.52 -21.78
C SER A 105 -15.27 2.84 -22.79
N PHE A 106 -14.61 4.00 -22.73
CA PHE A 106 -13.76 4.47 -23.85
C PHE A 106 -12.44 3.72 -23.96
N THR A 107 -11.79 3.42 -22.83
CA THR A 107 -10.47 2.76 -22.82
C THR A 107 -10.52 1.33 -23.37
N PRO A 108 -11.52 0.49 -23.02
CA PRO A 108 -11.70 -0.82 -23.64
C PRO A 108 -11.77 -0.78 -25.18
N LEU A 109 -12.33 0.27 -25.78
CA LEU A 109 -12.51 0.37 -27.25
C LEU A 109 -11.20 0.24 -28.02
N LEU A 110 -10.11 0.83 -27.51
CA LEU A 110 -8.83 0.91 -28.24
C LEU A 110 -7.96 -0.34 -28.05
N GLY A 111 -8.37 -1.25 -27.16
CA GLY A 111 -7.62 -2.43 -26.76
C GLY A 111 -6.20 -2.13 -26.25
N GLY A 112 -5.39 -3.17 -26.09
CA GLY A 112 -4.02 -3.03 -25.57
C GLY A 112 -3.07 -2.21 -26.47
N SER A 113 -3.40 -2.02 -27.75
CA SER A 113 -2.60 -1.22 -28.70
C SER A 113 -2.85 0.28 -28.63
N LYS A 114 -3.93 0.73 -27.97
CA LYS A 114 -4.31 2.14 -27.82
C LYS A 114 -4.16 2.96 -29.12
N THR A 115 -4.59 2.37 -30.23
CA THR A 115 -4.41 2.92 -31.58
C THR A 115 -5.73 3.48 -32.10
N ILE A 116 -5.71 4.75 -32.49
CA ILE A 116 -6.79 5.42 -33.20
C ILE A 116 -6.38 5.52 -34.66
N TYR A 117 -7.19 4.95 -35.54
CA TYR A 117 -7.04 5.18 -36.97
C TYR A 117 -7.64 6.53 -37.32
N PHE A 118 -7.14 7.20 -38.36
CA PHE A 118 -7.77 8.43 -38.84
C PHE A 118 -7.75 8.52 -40.36
N CYS A 119 -8.70 9.25 -40.93
CA CYS A 119 -8.72 9.48 -42.38
C CYS A 119 -9.31 10.85 -42.77
N PHE A 120 -8.99 11.27 -43.99
CA PHE A 120 -9.51 12.49 -44.62
C PHE A 120 -10.30 12.12 -45.89
N PRO A 121 -11.60 11.81 -45.78
CA PRO A 121 -12.36 11.33 -46.91
C PRO A 121 -12.55 12.44 -47.96
N THR A 122 -12.57 12.04 -49.23
CA THR A 122 -12.80 12.97 -50.36
C THR A 122 -14.26 13.05 -50.78
N VAL A 123 -15.08 12.13 -50.28
CA VAL A 123 -16.55 12.07 -50.43
C VAL A 123 -17.17 11.79 -49.06
N ALA A 124 -18.41 12.23 -48.83
CA ALA A 124 -19.09 11.96 -47.57
C ALA A 124 -19.15 10.44 -47.31
N PRO A 125 -18.67 9.95 -46.15
CA PRO A 125 -18.82 8.55 -45.75
C PRO A 125 -20.28 8.11 -45.72
N ALA A 126 -20.51 6.82 -45.95
CA ALA A 126 -21.87 6.27 -46.02
C ALA A 126 -22.62 6.33 -44.68
N HIS A 127 -21.88 6.36 -43.57
CA HIS A 127 -22.45 6.42 -42.22
C HIS A 127 -22.82 7.83 -41.75
N PHE A 128 -22.45 8.87 -42.50
CA PHE A 128 -22.77 10.24 -42.13
C PHE A 128 -24.29 10.43 -42.12
N SER A 129 -24.79 11.00 -41.02
CA SER A 129 -26.17 11.46 -40.96
C SER A 129 -26.44 12.56 -41.99
N SER A 130 -27.70 12.91 -42.20
CA SER A 130 -28.04 14.03 -43.10
C SER A 130 -27.40 15.36 -42.67
N SER A 131 -27.19 15.56 -41.37
CA SER A 131 -26.48 16.72 -40.81
C SER A 131 -24.98 16.65 -41.08
N ASP A 132 -24.36 15.48 -40.89
CA ASP A 132 -22.92 15.29 -41.11
C ASP A 132 -22.56 15.50 -42.58
N ALA A 133 -23.39 14.97 -43.49
CA ALA A 133 -23.20 15.10 -44.93
C ALA A 133 -23.57 16.50 -45.48
N SER A 134 -24.19 17.36 -44.68
CA SER A 134 -24.71 18.66 -45.12
C SER A 134 -23.60 19.58 -45.62
N GLY A 135 -23.61 19.86 -46.93
CA GLY A 135 -22.57 20.70 -47.55
C GLY A 135 -21.16 20.17 -47.31
N PHE A 136 -21.02 18.85 -47.26
CA PHE A 136 -19.76 18.13 -47.07
C PHE A 136 -18.64 18.72 -47.92
N ARG A 137 -17.48 18.89 -47.30
CA ARG A 137 -16.26 19.30 -47.96
C ARG A 137 -15.06 18.61 -47.32
N ALA A 138 -14.25 17.96 -48.14
CA ALA A 138 -13.01 17.35 -47.71
C ALA A 138 -12.07 18.37 -47.04
N PHE A 139 -11.30 17.91 -46.05
CA PHE A 139 -10.24 18.73 -45.43
C PHE A 139 -9.23 19.21 -46.47
N THR A 140 -8.89 20.49 -46.41
CA THR A 140 -7.84 21.07 -47.25
C THR A 140 -6.47 20.48 -46.89
N ALA A 141 -5.49 20.56 -47.79
CA ALA A 141 -4.12 20.12 -47.49
C ALA A 141 -3.53 20.80 -46.25
N GLN A 142 -3.91 22.06 -45.99
CA GLN A 142 -3.51 22.79 -44.79
C GLN A 142 -4.18 22.22 -43.54
N GLN A 143 -5.48 21.92 -43.57
CA GLN A 143 -6.18 21.27 -42.45
C GLN A 143 -5.59 19.89 -42.15
N GLN A 144 -5.30 19.07 -43.17
CA GLN A 144 -4.69 17.75 -43.00
C GLN A 144 -3.32 17.84 -42.32
N ALA A 145 -2.46 18.74 -42.79
CA ALA A 145 -1.14 18.94 -42.18
C ALA A 145 -1.26 19.40 -40.72
N PHE A 146 -2.22 20.29 -40.44
CA PHE A 146 -2.46 20.84 -39.11
C PHE A 146 -3.03 19.80 -38.14
N ALA A 147 -3.95 18.94 -38.58
CA ALA A 147 -4.43 17.79 -37.80
C ALA A 147 -3.30 16.80 -37.50
N LYS A 148 -2.44 16.48 -38.48
CA LYS A 148 -1.27 15.61 -38.25
C LYS A 148 -0.28 16.20 -37.24
N GLN A 149 -0.14 17.53 -37.18
CA GLN A 149 0.65 18.19 -36.14
C GLN A 149 0.01 18.02 -34.75
N ALA A 150 -1.31 18.19 -34.64
CA ALA A 150 -2.04 17.94 -33.40
C ALA A 150 -1.86 16.49 -32.94
N PHE A 151 -2.05 15.50 -33.83
CA PHE A 151 -1.84 14.09 -33.52
C PHE A 151 -0.42 13.78 -33.04
N ALA A 152 0.60 14.33 -33.70
CA ALA A 152 1.99 14.14 -33.27
C ALA A 152 2.25 14.71 -31.87
N TYR A 153 1.67 15.88 -31.55
CA TYR A 153 1.73 16.44 -30.20
C TYR A 153 0.99 15.56 -29.19
N ILE A 154 -0.26 15.16 -29.48
CA ILE A 154 -1.09 14.38 -28.56
C ILE A 154 -0.40 13.05 -28.24
N SER A 155 0.11 12.32 -29.23
CA SER A 155 0.87 11.09 -29.03
C SER A 155 2.21 11.30 -28.28
N SER A 156 2.71 12.52 -28.16
CA SER A 156 3.91 12.81 -27.38
C SER A 156 3.65 13.00 -25.89
N VAL A 157 2.37 13.17 -25.49
CA VAL A 157 1.97 13.41 -24.10
C VAL A 157 0.95 12.38 -23.57
N ILE A 158 0.11 11.82 -24.45
CA ILE A 158 -0.90 10.81 -24.16
C ILE A 158 -0.48 9.47 -24.77
N GLY A 159 -0.77 8.37 -24.09
CA GLY A 159 -0.47 6.98 -24.47
C GLY A 159 -1.31 6.43 -25.63
N ILE A 160 -1.62 7.25 -26.63
CA ILE A 160 -2.37 6.87 -27.84
C ILE A 160 -1.53 7.05 -29.10
N GLN A 161 -1.77 6.19 -30.09
CA GLN A 161 -1.12 6.25 -31.40
C GLN A 161 -2.13 6.59 -32.49
N PHE A 162 -1.76 7.52 -33.38
CA PHE A 162 -2.57 7.87 -34.55
C PHE A 162 -2.01 7.24 -35.82
N VAL A 163 -2.83 6.46 -36.52
CA VAL A 163 -2.44 5.78 -37.77
C VAL A 163 -3.37 6.17 -38.91
N GLU A 164 -2.81 6.75 -39.96
CA GLU A 164 -3.60 7.14 -41.13
C GLU A 164 -4.11 5.90 -41.88
N THR A 165 -5.40 5.89 -42.23
CA THR A 165 -6.07 4.84 -43.01
C THR A 165 -6.85 5.46 -44.17
N SER A 166 -7.21 4.63 -45.16
CA SER A 166 -8.11 5.00 -46.25
C SER A 166 -9.53 4.49 -46.06
N ASN A 167 -9.80 3.69 -45.01
CA ASN A 167 -11.11 3.11 -44.74
C ASN A 167 -11.84 3.90 -43.65
N PRO A 168 -12.81 4.78 -43.98
CA PRO A 168 -13.55 5.57 -43.00
C PRO A 168 -14.52 4.74 -42.15
N ALA A 169 -14.78 3.48 -42.50
CA ALA A 169 -15.74 2.62 -41.80
C ALA A 169 -15.05 1.53 -40.96
N ALA A 170 -13.73 1.61 -40.76
CA ALA A 170 -13.05 0.72 -39.83
C ALA A 170 -13.34 1.15 -38.39
N VAL A 171 -13.44 0.17 -37.48
CA VAL A 171 -13.59 0.41 -36.04
C VAL A 171 -12.43 1.29 -35.54
N ASN A 172 -12.69 2.16 -34.56
CA ASN A 172 -11.72 3.11 -34.00
C ASN A 172 -11.12 4.05 -35.05
N THR A 173 -11.87 4.40 -36.10
CA THR A 173 -11.43 5.34 -37.13
C THR A 173 -12.08 6.71 -36.97
N MET A 174 -11.27 7.70 -36.63
CA MET A 174 -11.65 9.11 -36.64
C MET A 174 -11.70 9.66 -38.06
N VAL A 175 -12.89 10.06 -38.52
CA VAL A 175 -13.04 10.83 -39.77
C VAL A 175 -12.91 12.33 -39.48
N LEU A 176 -12.05 13.01 -40.25
CA LEU A 176 -11.95 14.47 -40.21
C LEU A 176 -12.47 15.09 -41.51
N ALA A 177 -13.54 15.86 -41.41
CA ALA A 177 -14.17 16.52 -42.56
C ALA A 177 -14.81 17.87 -42.21
N ASN A 178 -15.23 18.63 -43.23
CA ASN A 178 -16.00 19.85 -43.03
C ASN A 178 -17.46 19.64 -43.45
N ASN A 179 -18.38 20.30 -42.75
CA ASN A 179 -19.79 20.40 -43.14
C ASN A 179 -20.33 21.82 -42.88
N ILE A 180 -21.58 22.07 -43.25
CA ILE A 180 -22.27 23.32 -42.96
C ILE A 180 -23.03 23.16 -41.66
N GLN A 181 -22.75 24.04 -40.70
CA GLN A 181 -23.35 24.02 -39.37
C GLN A 181 -24.01 25.35 -39.05
N SER A 182 -25.08 25.32 -38.24
CA SER A 182 -25.75 26.52 -37.73
C SER A 182 -25.37 26.71 -36.26
N GLY A 183 -24.77 27.85 -35.92
CA GLY A 183 -24.45 28.21 -34.53
C GLY A 183 -23.21 27.56 -33.93
N SER A 184 -22.53 26.66 -34.65
CA SER A 184 -21.27 26.03 -34.19
C SER A 184 -20.08 26.25 -35.12
N ALA A 185 -18.87 26.21 -34.53
CA ALA A 185 -17.59 26.21 -35.25
C ALA A 185 -17.12 24.78 -35.60
N GLY A 186 -17.55 23.79 -34.83
CA GLY A 186 -17.25 22.37 -35.00
C GLY A 186 -18.11 21.51 -34.07
N TYR A 187 -18.09 20.20 -34.27
CA TYR A 187 -18.50 19.24 -33.26
C TYR A 187 -17.74 17.94 -33.50
N ALA A 188 -17.70 17.10 -32.47
CA ALA A 188 -17.23 15.74 -32.59
C ALA A 188 -18.16 14.77 -31.85
N TYR A 189 -18.05 13.49 -32.22
CA TYR A 189 -18.65 12.39 -31.47
C TYR A 189 -17.64 11.89 -30.43
N TYR A 190 -18.14 11.46 -29.27
CA TYR A 190 -17.32 10.74 -28.30
C TYR A 190 -16.79 9.41 -28.89
N PRO A 191 -15.75 8.80 -28.29
CA PRO A 191 -15.40 7.43 -28.59
C PRO A 191 -16.61 6.50 -28.44
N PHE A 192 -16.82 5.63 -29.42
CA PHE A 192 -17.88 4.63 -29.42
C PHE A 192 -17.42 3.40 -30.19
N ASP A 193 -18.02 2.24 -29.93
CA ASP A 193 -17.64 0.95 -30.53
C ASP A 193 -18.13 0.76 -31.99
N ASP A 194 -18.76 1.78 -32.55
CA ASP A 194 -19.25 1.81 -33.91
C ASP A 194 -18.40 2.67 -34.85
N TYR A 195 -18.83 2.77 -36.11
CA TYR A 195 -18.14 3.52 -37.16
C TYR A 195 -18.36 5.04 -37.10
N GLN A 196 -19.17 5.56 -36.16
CA GLN A 196 -19.41 6.99 -35.95
C GLN A 196 -18.57 7.56 -34.80
N GLY A 197 -18.05 6.70 -33.92
CA GLY A 197 -17.20 7.08 -32.80
C GLY A 197 -16.02 7.96 -33.21
N SER A 198 -15.77 9.01 -32.43
CA SER A 198 -14.64 9.94 -32.60
C SER A 198 -14.61 10.80 -33.87
N ASP A 199 -15.64 10.80 -34.73
CA ASP A 199 -15.66 11.65 -35.93
C ASP A 199 -15.64 13.14 -35.57
N VAL A 200 -14.87 13.95 -36.33
CA VAL A 200 -14.65 15.40 -36.11
C VAL A 200 -15.08 16.20 -37.33
N LEU A 201 -16.11 17.04 -37.17
CA LEU A 201 -16.64 17.88 -38.24
C LEU A 201 -16.48 19.38 -37.96
N LEU A 202 -15.79 20.09 -38.86
CA LEU A 202 -15.58 21.54 -38.74
C LEU A 202 -16.51 22.34 -39.66
N ASN A 203 -17.10 23.41 -39.15
CA ASN A 203 -17.89 24.32 -39.96
C ASN A 203 -16.97 25.11 -40.91
N HIS A 204 -17.35 25.24 -42.18
CA HIS A 204 -16.59 26.01 -43.18
C HIS A 204 -17.29 27.28 -43.67
N THR A 205 -18.39 27.69 -43.02
CA THR A 205 -19.21 28.83 -43.43
C THR A 205 -19.23 29.95 -42.38
N GLY A 206 -19.72 31.13 -42.78
CA GLY A 206 -19.90 32.27 -41.86
C GLY A 206 -18.62 32.69 -41.15
N SER A 207 -18.70 32.91 -39.83
CA SER A 207 -17.56 33.25 -38.97
C SER A 207 -16.51 32.13 -38.88
N SER A 208 -16.87 30.90 -39.23
CA SER A 208 -16.01 29.71 -39.15
C SER A 208 -15.28 29.41 -40.46
N ALA A 209 -15.42 30.25 -41.48
CA ALA A 209 -14.72 30.08 -42.77
C ALA A 209 -13.18 29.97 -42.64
N ARG A 210 -12.61 30.50 -41.54
CA ARG A 210 -11.16 30.37 -41.24
C ARG A 210 -10.72 28.94 -40.92
N ASN A 211 -11.63 28.04 -40.58
CA ASN A 211 -11.31 26.62 -40.38
C ASN A 211 -10.72 25.97 -41.62
N LEU A 212 -10.98 26.49 -42.83
CA LEU A 212 -10.40 25.97 -44.08
C LEU A 212 -8.90 26.26 -44.26
N THR A 213 -8.38 27.25 -43.53
CA THR A 213 -6.99 27.71 -43.59
C THR A 213 -6.44 27.89 -42.17
N PRO A 214 -6.38 26.81 -41.36
CA PRO A 214 -6.08 26.93 -39.94
C PRO A 214 -4.62 27.37 -39.72
N GLN A 215 -4.41 28.21 -38.71
CA GLN A 215 -3.10 28.71 -38.31
C GLN A 215 -2.99 28.69 -36.78
N ALA A 216 -1.78 28.43 -36.28
CA ALA A 216 -1.46 28.66 -34.87
C ALA A 216 -1.63 30.16 -34.53
N GLY A 217 -2.15 30.45 -33.35
CA GLY A 217 -2.51 31.78 -32.87
C GLY A 217 -3.96 32.19 -33.20
N ASP A 218 -4.63 31.51 -34.13
CA ASP A 218 -6.02 31.80 -34.52
C ASP A 218 -7.01 30.82 -33.88
N TYR A 219 -8.27 31.24 -33.72
CA TYR A 219 -9.33 30.44 -33.08
C TYR A 219 -9.56 29.07 -33.74
N SER A 220 -9.21 28.91 -35.03
CA SER A 220 -9.24 27.60 -35.71
C SER A 220 -8.33 26.55 -35.07
N ALA A 221 -7.23 26.97 -34.43
CA ALA A 221 -6.37 26.08 -33.66
C ALA A 221 -7.09 25.52 -32.44
N LEU A 222 -7.76 26.42 -31.71
CA LEU A 222 -8.58 26.03 -30.57
C LEU A 222 -9.75 25.15 -30.99
N THR A 223 -10.48 25.50 -32.06
CA THR A 223 -11.58 24.64 -32.54
C THR A 223 -11.09 23.23 -32.83
N LEU A 224 -9.99 23.05 -33.56
CA LEU A 224 -9.51 21.71 -33.87
C LEU A 224 -9.10 20.94 -32.60
N ILE A 225 -8.28 21.52 -31.72
CA ILE A 225 -7.84 20.79 -30.52
C ILE A 225 -8.98 20.54 -29.53
N HIS A 226 -9.99 21.42 -29.49
CA HIS A 226 -11.22 21.25 -28.72
C HIS A 226 -12.06 20.08 -29.24
N GLU A 227 -12.35 20.04 -30.55
CA GLU A 227 -13.12 18.93 -31.12
C GLU A 227 -12.36 17.60 -31.03
N LEU A 228 -11.03 17.63 -31.12
CA LEU A 228 -10.21 16.45 -30.83
C LEU A 228 -10.33 16.02 -29.36
N GLY A 229 -10.52 16.94 -28.42
CA GLY A 229 -10.77 16.62 -27.02
C GLY A 229 -12.04 15.78 -26.85
N HIS A 230 -13.15 16.22 -27.47
CA HIS A 230 -14.40 15.44 -27.52
C HIS A 230 -14.21 14.08 -28.19
N ALA A 231 -13.54 14.05 -29.34
CA ALA A 231 -13.26 12.82 -30.06
C ALA A 231 -12.41 11.81 -29.29
N LEU A 232 -11.68 12.28 -28.27
CA LEU A 232 -10.89 11.49 -27.35
C LEU A 232 -11.59 11.22 -26.01
N GLY A 233 -12.80 11.76 -25.78
CA GLY A 233 -13.61 11.46 -24.60
C GLY A 233 -13.74 12.59 -23.57
N LEU A 234 -13.26 13.80 -23.84
CA LEU A 234 -13.42 14.93 -22.93
C LEU A 234 -14.77 15.62 -23.11
N LYS A 235 -15.49 15.89 -22.02
CA LYS A 235 -16.68 16.75 -22.02
C LYS A 235 -16.33 18.20 -21.71
N HIS A 236 -17.31 19.09 -21.90
CA HIS A 236 -17.20 20.45 -21.38
C HIS A 236 -17.21 20.47 -19.84
N PRO A 237 -16.44 21.37 -19.21
CA PRO A 237 -16.30 21.43 -17.76
C PRO A 237 -17.44 22.18 -17.04
N PHE A 238 -18.47 22.62 -17.76
CA PHE A 238 -19.55 23.45 -17.25
C PHE A 238 -20.93 22.88 -17.64
N LYS A 239 -21.95 23.36 -16.92
CA LYS A 239 -23.34 23.04 -17.23
C LYS A 239 -23.82 23.90 -18.39
N GLU A 240 -24.03 23.31 -19.56
CA GLU A 240 -24.73 23.98 -20.65
C GLU A 240 -26.20 23.55 -20.79
N SER A 241 -26.90 24.18 -21.72
CA SER A 241 -28.20 23.70 -22.22
C SER A 241 -28.08 23.64 -23.73
N ASP A 242 -27.23 22.74 -24.23
CA ASP A 242 -26.99 22.55 -25.65
C ASP A 242 -27.68 21.28 -26.16
N SER A 243 -27.80 21.20 -27.48
CA SER A 243 -28.65 20.27 -28.22
C SER A 243 -28.02 18.90 -28.49
N ILE A 244 -26.85 18.61 -27.90
CA ILE A 244 -26.16 17.32 -27.96
C ILE A 244 -26.13 16.80 -26.51
N GLY A 245 -26.66 15.59 -26.28
CA GLY A 245 -27.06 15.12 -24.96
C GLY A 245 -26.02 15.22 -23.85
N SER A 246 -26.54 15.51 -22.65
CA SER A 246 -25.96 15.43 -21.30
C SER A 246 -25.05 16.56 -20.80
N SER A 247 -25.47 17.81 -21.01
CA SER A 247 -24.93 18.97 -20.29
C SER A 247 -25.33 19.06 -18.80
N SER A 248 -25.98 18.02 -18.24
CA SER A 248 -26.35 17.92 -16.82
C SER A 248 -25.41 17.05 -15.99
N ASP A 249 -24.49 16.33 -16.64
CA ASP A 249 -23.59 15.39 -15.98
C ASP A 249 -22.45 16.14 -15.27
N GLY A 250 -22.61 16.30 -13.96
CA GLY A 250 -21.61 16.88 -13.09
C GLY A 250 -20.51 15.87 -12.72
N PRO A 251 -19.51 16.27 -11.92
CA PRO A 251 -19.30 17.62 -11.42
C PRO A 251 -18.84 18.58 -12.54
N PHE A 252 -18.78 19.87 -12.18
CA PHE A 252 -18.34 20.95 -13.05
C PHE A 252 -17.23 21.74 -12.36
N LEU A 253 -16.32 22.29 -13.16
CA LEU A 253 -15.26 23.16 -12.63
C LEU A 253 -15.86 24.44 -12.04
N SER A 254 -15.16 24.98 -11.04
CA SER A 254 -15.49 26.29 -10.50
C SER A 254 -15.22 27.39 -11.53
N ALA A 255 -15.84 28.57 -11.38
CA ALA A 255 -15.60 29.70 -12.29
C ALA A 255 -14.13 30.17 -12.33
N ALA A 256 -13.31 29.82 -11.34
CA ALA A 256 -11.88 30.13 -11.33
C ALA A 256 -11.06 29.19 -12.23
N GLU A 257 -11.59 27.99 -12.48
CA GLU A 257 -10.90 26.90 -13.18
C GLU A 257 -11.52 26.57 -14.53
N ASP A 258 -12.81 26.89 -14.73
CA ASP A 258 -13.48 26.88 -16.02
C ASP A 258 -12.93 28.00 -16.91
N SER A 259 -11.75 27.74 -17.49
CA SER A 259 -11.09 28.64 -18.43
C SER A 259 -10.13 27.87 -19.34
N SER A 260 -9.88 28.42 -20.53
CA SER A 260 -8.88 27.88 -21.48
C SER A 260 -7.47 27.70 -20.92
N GLN A 261 -7.10 28.40 -19.83
CA GLN A 261 -5.82 28.19 -19.15
C GLN A 261 -5.70 26.79 -18.55
N TRP A 262 -6.81 26.21 -18.08
CA TRP A 262 -6.84 24.93 -17.39
C TRP A 262 -7.41 23.81 -18.25
N THR A 263 -8.32 24.13 -19.16
CA THR A 263 -8.87 23.19 -20.14
C THR A 263 -9.27 23.88 -21.44
N VAL A 264 -8.84 23.35 -22.58
CA VAL A 264 -9.29 23.82 -23.90
C VAL A 264 -10.77 23.52 -24.17
N MET A 265 -11.39 22.69 -23.34
CA MET A 265 -12.82 22.38 -23.39
C MET A 265 -13.68 23.50 -22.79
N SER A 266 -13.08 24.49 -22.13
CA SER A 266 -13.81 25.65 -21.63
C SER A 266 -14.26 26.58 -22.76
N TYR A 267 -15.47 27.12 -22.66
CA TYR A 267 -15.94 28.26 -23.47
C TYR A 267 -15.66 29.60 -22.80
N ASN A 268 -15.26 29.56 -21.53
CA ASN A 268 -14.97 30.72 -20.73
C ASN A 268 -13.48 31.09 -20.84
N SER A 269 -13.21 32.39 -20.89
CA SER A 269 -11.87 32.98 -21.05
C SER A 269 -11.14 32.60 -22.35
N ARG A 270 -10.79 33.61 -23.15
CA ARG A 270 -9.96 33.41 -24.35
C ARG A 270 -8.49 33.47 -23.97
N PRO A 271 -7.66 32.48 -24.32
CA PRO A 271 -6.24 32.54 -24.05
C PRO A 271 -5.62 33.66 -24.89
N ALA A 272 -4.46 34.16 -24.44
CA ALA A 272 -3.74 35.20 -25.18
C ALA A 272 -3.31 34.73 -26.58
N GLU A 273 -3.05 33.43 -26.73
CA GLU A 273 -2.72 32.76 -27.98
C GLU A 273 -3.44 31.41 -28.07
N TYR A 274 -4.02 31.10 -29.24
CA TYR A 274 -4.59 29.78 -29.49
C TYR A 274 -3.52 28.86 -30.07
N ASN A 275 -3.25 27.73 -29.44
CA ASN A 275 -2.26 26.77 -29.91
C ASN A 275 -2.90 25.37 -30.07
N LEU A 276 -2.09 24.39 -30.46
CA LEU A 276 -2.49 22.98 -30.57
C LEU A 276 -2.13 22.19 -29.30
N LEU A 277 -1.99 22.86 -28.16
CA LEU A 277 -1.60 22.24 -26.91
C LEU A 277 -2.81 22.05 -26.01
N TYR A 278 -2.86 20.92 -25.33
CA TYR A 278 -3.79 20.68 -24.25
C TYR A 278 -3.33 21.37 -22.97
N SER A 279 -4.30 21.85 -22.20
CA SER A 279 -4.07 22.46 -20.89
C SER A 279 -3.96 21.36 -19.81
N PRO A 280 -3.50 21.69 -18.58
CA PRO A 280 -3.19 20.68 -17.58
C PRO A 280 -4.32 19.71 -17.23
N PHE A 281 -5.58 20.17 -17.16
CA PHE A 281 -6.71 19.28 -16.86
C PHE A 281 -7.08 18.38 -18.03
N ASP A 282 -6.93 18.85 -19.27
CA ASP A 282 -7.12 18.01 -20.46
C ASP A 282 -6.10 16.86 -20.46
N ILE A 283 -4.83 17.15 -20.18
CA ILE A 283 -3.77 16.14 -20.09
C ILE A 283 -4.06 15.16 -18.96
N ALA A 284 -4.40 15.64 -17.76
CA ALA A 284 -4.69 14.78 -16.63
C ALA A 284 -5.87 13.83 -16.91
N ALA A 285 -6.95 14.32 -17.52
CA ALA A 285 -8.12 13.52 -17.87
C ALA A 285 -7.84 12.52 -19.00
N LEU A 286 -7.10 12.91 -20.04
CA LEU A 286 -6.70 12.00 -21.10
C LEU A 286 -5.70 10.95 -20.63
N GLN A 287 -4.82 11.28 -19.67
CA GLN A 287 -3.91 10.32 -19.05
C GLN A 287 -4.62 9.38 -18.07
N TYR A 288 -5.73 9.82 -17.44
CA TYR A 288 -6.62 8.90 -16.74
C TYR A 288 -7.19 7.83 -17.67
N LEU A 289 -7.66 8.21 -18.86
CA LEU A 289 -8.21 7.25 -19.82
C LEU A 289 -7.13 6.39 -20.48
N TYR A 290 -6.03 7.00 -20.93
CA TYR A 290 -5.11 6.37 -21.86
C TYR A 290 -3.67 6.24 -21.35
N GLY A 291 -3.36 6.79 -20.17
CA GLY A 291 -2.00 6.88 -19.65
C GLY A 291 -1.15 7.93 -20.37
N PRO A 292 0.05 8.22 -19.84
CA PRO A 292 1.03 9.10 -20.48
C PRO A 292 1.65 8.42 -21.72
N SER A 293 2.29 9.23 -22.58
CA SER A 293 3.02 8.71 -23.72
C SER A 293 4.24 7.89 -23.27
N THR A 294 4.32 6.64 -23.70
CA THR A 294 5.46 5.74 -23.39
C THR A 294 6.72 6.07 -24.19
N ALA A 295 6.72 7.17 -24.95
CA ALA A 295 7.91 7.65 -25.68
C ALA A 295 8.88 8.41 -24.77
N GLN A 296 8.42 8.87 -23.59
CA GLN A 296 9.27 9.44 -22.55
C GLN A 296 9.73 8.27 -21.68
N THR A 297 11.03 7.98 -21.71
CA THR A 297 11.61 6.81 -21.03
C THR A 297 12.89 7.18 -20.26
N ALA A 298 13.09 8.46 -20.00
CA ALA A 298 14.34 9.00 -19.50
C ALA A 298 14.19 9.31 -18.02
N ASP A 299 15.16 8.91 -17.20
CA ASP A 299 15.19 9.25 -15.78
C ASP A 299 15.17 10.78 -15.59
N ASN A 300 14.10 11.28 -14.98
CA ASN A 300 13.81 12.71 -14.84
C ASN A 300 13.79 13.14 -13.37
N VAL A 301 14.05 14.43 -13.15
CA VAL A 301 13.95 15.07 -11.84
C VAL A 301 12.98 16.24 -11.94
N TYR A 302 11.84 16.13 -11.26
CA TYR A 302 10.79 17.15 -11.20
C TYR A 302 10.97 17.99 -9.94
N THR A 303 11.34 19.26 -10.11
CA THR A 303 11.39 20.20 -8.99
C THR A 303 10.01 20.80 -8.74
N LEU A 304 9.53 20.73 -7.50
CA LEU A 304 8.24 21.33 -7.13
C LEU A 304 8.31 22.85 -7.10
N SER A 305 7.17 23.49 -7.29
CA SER A 305 6.94 24.92 -7.12
C SER A 305 5.94 25.17 -6.00
N ALA A 306 6.30 26.06 -5.07
CA ALA A 306 5.39 26.57 -4.05
C ALA A 306 4.48 27.71 -4.57
N THR A 307 4.79 28.28 -5.75
CA THR A 307 4.12 29.47 -6.30
C THR A 307 3.27 29.17 -7.54
N ALA A 308 3.30 27.93 -8.02
CA ALA A 308 2.49 27.42 -9.11
C ALA A 308 1.99 26.01 -8.76
N PRO A 309 0.89 25.53 -9.36
CA PRO A 309 0.51 24.13 -9.23
C PRO A 309 1.47 23.21 -9.99
N ASN A 310 1.53 21.96 -9.56
CA ASN A 310 2.48 20.96 -10.03
C ASN A 310 1.69 19.75 -10.57
N PHE A 311 1.59 19.63 -11.89
CA PHE A 311 1.03 18.46 -12.57
C PHE A 311 2.18 17.64 -13.12
N ILE A 312 2.43 16.51 -12.47
CA ILE A 312 3.59 15.67 -12.76
C ILE A 312 3.11 14.47 -13.55
N TRP A 313 3.78 14.21 -14.67
CA TRP A 313 3.57 13.01 -15.44
C TRP A 313 4.84 12.61 -16.15
N ASP A 314 5.02 11.30 -16.33
CA ASP A 314 6.12 10.71 -17.08
C ASP A 314 5.68 9.41 -17.77
N GLY A 315 6.33 9.07 -18.88
CA GLY A 315 6.07 7.86 -19.66
C GLY A 315 6.84 6.61 -19.22
N GLY A 316 7.85 6.77 -18.35
CA GLY A 316 8.70 5.74 -17.79
C GLY A 316 10.14 6.21 -17.57
N GLY A 317 10.88 5.44 -16.80
CA GLY A 317 12.21 5.84 -16.34
C GLY A 317 12.35 5.45 -14.88
N ASN A 318 13.43 5.88 -14.25
CA ASN A 318 13.51 5.94 -12.80
C ASN A 318 13.52 7.41 -12.37
N ASP A 319 12.36 7.90 -11.99
CA ASP A 319 12.06 9.32 -11.87
C ASP A 319 12.07 9.80 -10.42
N SER A 320 12.34 11.09 -10.23
CA SER A 320 12.46 11.69 -8.91
C SER A 320 11.66 12.98 -8.81
N ILE A 321 10.92 13.15 -7.70
CA ILE A 321 10.41 14.46 -7.30
C ILE A 321 11.37 15.07 -6.28
N ASP A 322 11.89 16.27 -6.57
CA ASP A 322 12.82 16.97 -5.71
C ASP A 322 12.17 18.23 -5.11
N ALA A 323 11.90 18.18 -3.80
CA ALA A 323 11.44 19.29 -2.99
C ALA A 323 12.51 19.78 -2.00
N SER A 324 13.79 19.39 -2.16
CA SER A 324 14.87 19.70 -1.21
C SER A 324 15.10 21.19 -0.94
N SER A 325 14.72 22.06 -1.87
CA SER A 325 14.79 23.52 -1.67
C SER A 325 13.61 24.11 -0.89
N MET A 326 12.57 23.31 -0.60
CA MET A 326 11.37 23.78 0.08
C MET A 326 11.61 23.98 1.57
N THR A 327 11.04 25.05 2.09
CA THR A 327 11.04 25.37 3.53
C THR A 327 9.63 25.33 4.12
N GLN A 328 8.62 25.02 3.30
CA GLN A 328 7.26 24.74 3.73
C GLN A 328 7.09 23.22 3.80
N GLY A 329 6.27 22.75 4.73
CA GLY A 329 5.95 21.33 4.82
C GLY A 329 5.25 20.82 3.56
N LEU A 330 5.60 19.61 3.13
CA LEU A 330 5.11 18.94 1.95
C LEU A 330 4.12 17.85 2.34
N THR A 331 3.06 17.68 1.55
CA THR A 331 2.27 16.44 1.51
C THR A 331 2.31 15.94 0.09
N LEU A 332 2.99 14.82 -0.13
CA LEU A 332 3.26 14.25 -1.45
C LEU A 332 2.79 12.80 -1.51
N TYR A 333 2.09 12.49 -2.58
CA TYR A 333 1.68 11.13 -2.94
C TYR A 333 2.32 10.80 -4.28
N LEU A 334 3.03 9.68 -4.35
CA LEU A 334 3.57 9.15 -5.60
C LEU A 334 2.56 8.28 -6.34
N GLU A 335 1.54 7.79 -5.63
CA GLU A 335 0.38 7.15 -6.24
C GLU A 335 -0.43 8.19 -7.02
N PRO A 336 -0.75 7.95 -8.31
CA PRO A 336 -1.49 8.90 -9.11
C PRO A 336 -2.89 9.23 -8.59
N GLY A 337 -3.36 10.44 -8.88
CA GLY A 337 -4.73 10.88 -8.58
C GLY A 337 -4.91 11.48 -7.19
N TYR A 338 -3.95 11.34 -6.28
CA TYR A 338 -4.03 11.99 -4.96
C TYR A 338 -3.67 13.48 -5.02
N HIS A 339 -4.33 14.27 -4.16
CA HIS A 339 -4.12 15.71 -4.04
C HIS A 339 -3.06 16.01 -2.96
N GLY A 340 -1.82 16.22 -3.39
CA GLY A 340 -0.72 16.71 -2.57
C GLY A 340 -0.61 18.23 -2.56
N TYR A 341 0.27 18.77 -1.72
CA TYR A 341 0.52 20.22 -1.65
C TYR A 341 1.84 20.55 -0.93
N VAL A 342 2.41 21.70 -1.29
CA VAL A 342 3.46 22.40 -0.55
C VAL A 342 2.80 23.49 0.30
N GLY A 343 3.02 23.46 1.61
CA GLY A 343 2.42 24.39 2.58
C GLY A 343 1.03 23.95 3.01
N SER A 344 -0.02 24.38 2.29
CA SER A 344 -1.41 24.11 2.67
C SER A 344 -2.27 23.66 1.50
N GLN A 345 -3.16 22.70 1.75
CA GLN A 345 -4.13 22.27 0.76
C GLN A 345 -5.12 23.39 0.42
N SER A 346 -5.34 23.60 -0.87
CA SER A 346 -6.42 24.44 -1.40
C SER A 346 -7.59 23.57 -1.83
N ALA A 347 -8.79 24.16 -1.92
CA ALA A 347 -9.91 23.49 -2.58
C ALA A 347 -9.73 23.40 -4.11
N LEU A 348 -8.85 24.24 -4.67
CA LEU A 348 -8.63 24.34 -6.12
C LEU A 348 -7.23 23.80 -6.48
N MET A 349 -7.19 22.77 -7.31
CA MET A 349 -5.96 22.15 -7.82
C MET A 349 -5.11 23.12 -8.65
N SER A 350 -5.72 24.15 -9.24
CA SER A 350 -5.03 25.25 -9.93
C SER A 350 -4.26 26.22 -9.00
N SER A 351 -4.44 26.11 -7.67
CA SER A 351 -3.80 27.02 -6.73
C SER A 351 -2.28 26.81 -6.64
N ALA A 352 -1.57 27.83 -6.17
CA ALA A 352 -0.13 27.72 -5.90
C ALA A 352 0.18 26.57 -4.94
N GLY A 353 1.27 25.85 -5.21
CA GLY A 353 1.78 24.81 -4.33
C GLY A 353 0.99 23.50 -4.35
N GLN A 354 -0.12 23.39 -5.08
CA GLN A 354 -0.83 22.11 -5.16
C GLN A 354 -0.04 21.11 -6.02
N VAL A 355 -0.10 19.83 -5.70
CA VAL A 355 0.66 18.76 -6.37
C VAL A 355 -0.27 17.60 -6.74
N THR A 356 -0.12 17.08 -7.95
CA THR A 356 -0.73 15.81 -8.36
C THR A 356 0.24 15.06 -9.26
N VAL A 357 0.29 13.74 -9.11
CA VAL A 357 0.85 12.82 -10.10
C VAL A 357 -0.31 12.34 -10.99
N ASN A 358 -0.17 12.46 -12.30
CA ASN A 358 -1.21 12.06 -13.23
C ASN A 358 -1.23 10.54 -13.43
N PHE A 359 -2.41 10.01 -13.69
CA PHE A 359 -2.65 8.58 -13.90
C PHE A 359 -1.74 7.97 -14.98
N GLY A 360 -1.27 6.76 -14.70
CA GLY A 360 -0.35 6.02 -15.56
C GLY A 360 1.12 6.44 -15.43
N THR A 361 1.42 7.48 -14.66
CA THR A 361 2.80 7.83 -14.28
C THR A 361 3.26 6.96 -13.12
N VAL A 362 4.51 6.52 -13.14
CA VAL A 362 5.17 5.92 -11.99
C VAL A 362 6.33 6.84 -11.62
N ILE A 363 6.37 7.26 -10.35
CA ILE A 363 7.51 7.98 -9.78
C ILE A 363 8.12 7.10 -8.71
N GLU A 364 9.40 6.80 -8.86
CA GLU A 364 10.11 5.90 -7.94
C GLU A 364 10.67 6.66 -6.74
N ASN A 365 11.11 7.90 -6.92
CA ASN A 365 11.89 8.57 -5.88
C ASN A 365 11.27 9.92 -5.48
N ALA A 366 11.42 10.28 -4.22
CA ALA A 366 11.03 11.60 -3.75
C ALA A 366 11.92 12.11 -2.62
N ARG A 367 12.14 13.42 -2.63
CA ARG A 367 12.95 14.11 -1.64
C ARG A 367 12.17 15.30 -1.07
N GLY A 368 11.93 15.27 0.24
CA GLY A 368 11.34 16.34 1.04
C GLY A 368 12.26 17.56 1.18
N GLY A 369 11.75 18.59 1.84
CA GLY A 369 12.44 19.85 2.15
C GLY A 369 13.11 19.84 3.52
N SER A 370 13.17 21.01 4.15
CA SER A 370 13.72 21.17 5.51
C SER A 370 12.64 21.36 6.59
N ALA A 371 11.39 21.09 6.25
CA ALA A 371 10.23 21.26 7.12
C ALA A 371 9.54 19.90 7.29
N VAL A 372 8.55 19.85 8.18
CA VAL A 372 7.77 18.62 8.40
C VAL A 372 7.03 18.23 7.13
N ASP A 373 7.40 17.08 6.57
CA ASP A 373 6.88 16.54 5.34
C ASP A 373 6.10 15.24 5.57
N THR A 374 5.20 14.93 4.65
CA THR A 374 4.51 13.65 4.54
C THR A 374 4.68 13.16 3.12
N ILE A 375 5.41 12.06 2.92
CA ILE A 375 5.69 11.49 1.61
C ILE A 375 5.21 10.05 1.61
N ILE A 376 4.25 9.76 0.73
CA ILE A 376 3.65 8.45 0.57
C ILE A 376 4.00 7.95 -0.83
N GLY A 377 4.67 6.82 -0.90
CA GLY A 377 5.07 6.12 -2.12
C GLY A 377 3.89 5.44 -2.81
N ASN A 378 4.20 4.46 -3.65
CA ASN A 378 3.23 3.75 -4.49
C ASN A 378 3.50 2.23 -4.43
N GLY A 379 3.17 1.51 -5.51
CA GLY A 379 3.44 0.07 -5.62
C GLY A 379 4.82 -0.29 -6.19
N ALA A 380 5.64 0.70 -6.55
CA ALA A 380 7.00 0.50 -7.06
C ALA A 380 8.01 0.47 -5.92
N ALA A 381 9.24 0.01 -6.20
CA ALA A 381 10.33 0.13 -5.24
C ALA A 381 10.77 1.59 -5.13
N ASN A 382 10.39 2.25 -4.04
CA ASN A 382 10.59 3.67 -3.87
C ASN A 382 11.88 4.03 -3.11
N HIS A 383 12.46 5.20 -3.40
CA HIS A 383 13.47 5.84 -2.54
C HIS A 383 12.97 7.18 -2.03
N LEU A 384 12.58 7.24 -0.75
CA LEU A 384 12.01 8.43 -0.12
C LEU A 384 12.99 9.03 0.89
N TYR A 385 13.20 10.34 0.80
CA TYR A 385 14.03 11.11 1.72
C TYR A 385 13.18 12.19 2.39
N GLY A 386 13.13 12.26 3.72
CA GLY A 386 12.56 13.38 4.47
C GLY A 386 13.48 14.60 4.48
N ASN A 387 14.79 14.34 4.65
CA ASN A 387 15.87 15.29 4.86
C ASN A 387 15.86 15.96 6.23
N GLY A 388 14.99 16.94 6.48
CA GLY A 388 15.01 17.65 7.75
C GLY A 388 13.61 18.09 8.13
N GLY A 389 13.27 17.98 9.40
CA GLY A 389 11.88 18.03 9.83
C GLY A 389 11.51 16.73 10.52
N ASN A 390 10.38 16.70 11.21
CA ASN A 390 9.85 15.47 11.79
C ASN A 390 8.90 14.87 10.77
N ASP A 391 9.42 14.08 9.85
CA ASP A 391 8.74 13.70 8.62
C ASP A 391 7.93 12.43 8.80
N THR A 392 6.97 12.21 7.90
CA THR A 392 6.21 10.96 7.80
C THR A 392 6.44 10.32 6.44
N LEU A 393 7.05 9.14 6.42
CA LEU A 393 7.38 8.41 5.21
C LEU A 393 6.65 7.08 5.15
N SER A 394 5.99 6.78 4.03
CA SER A 394 5.36 5.48 3.78
C SER A 394 5.81 5.00 2.41
N GLY A 395 6.53 3.87 2.35
CA GLY A 395 6.96 3.31 1.06
C GLY A 395 5.79 2.81 0.21
N GLY A 396 4.78 2.23 0.86
CA GLY A 396 3.64 1.63 0.17
C GLY A 396 3.86 0.13 0.02
N ALA A 397 3.65 -0.38 -1.19
CA ALA A 397 4.01 -1.74 -1.53
C ALA A 397 5.28 -1.70 -2.39
N GLY A 398 6.18 -2.65 -2.20
CA GLY A 398 7.47 -2.60 -2.92
C GLY A 398 8.58 -3.05 -2.00
N ASN A 399 9.82 -2.86 -2.43
CA ASN A 399 10.97 -3.00 -1.54
C ASN A 399 11.64 -1.64 -1.50
N ASP A 400 11.29 -0.85 -0.49
CA ASP A 400 11.54 0.57 -0.49
C ASP A 400 12.80 0.91 0.31
N ILE A 401 13.35 2.10 0.05
CA ILE A 401 14.41 2.72 0.85
C ILE A 401 13.85 4.02 1.41
N LEU A 402 13.77 4.11 2.73
CA LEU A 402 13.24 5.28 3.44
C LEU A 402 14.33 5.90 4.31
N GLU A 403 14.58 7.19 4.11
CA GLU A 403 15.57 7.96 4.84
C GLU A 403 14.89 9.17 5.50
N GLY A 404 14.76 9.16 6.82
CA GLY A 404 14.13 10.25 7.57
C GLY A 404 14.99 11.51 7.51
N GLY A 405 16.19 11.45 8.08
CA GLY A 405 17.17 12.53 8.04
C GLY A 405 17.34 13.17 9.41
N ASP A 406 17.21 14.49 9.50
CA ASP A 406 17.26 15.25 10.75
C ASP A 406 15.84 15.48 11.30
N GLY A 407 15.52 14.95 12.47
CA GLY A 407 14.24 15.17 13.15
C GLY A 407 13.71 13.88 13.76
N ASP A 408 12.57 13.95 14.44
CA ASP A 408 11.90 12.75 14.96
C ASP A 408 10.94 12.22 13.89
N ASP A 409 11.41 11.29 13.06
CA ASP A 409 10.69 10.83 11.88
C ASP A 409 9.77 9.64 12.16
N ASN A 410 8.75 9.47 11.33
CA ASN A 410 7.76 8.39 11.42
C ASN A 410 7.63 7.62 10.11
N PHE A 411 7.91 6.32 10.14
CA PHE A 411 7.82 5.41 9.00
C PHE A 411 6.56 4.56 9.12
N ILE A 412 5.68 4.51 8.11
CA ILE A 412 4.36 3.86 8.21
C ILE A 412 4.26 2.61 7.32
N GLY A 413 3.83 1.49 7.92
CA GLY A 413 3.03 0.44 7.26
C GLY A 413 3.60 -0.17 5.98
N LEU A 414 4.90 -0.47 6.00
CA LEU A 414 5.73 -0.83 4.85
C LEU A 414 5.48 -2.27 4.41
N SER A 415 4.67 -2.42 3.36
CA SER A 415 4.40 -3.72 2.77
C SER A 415 5.55 -4.10 1.86
N GLY A 416 6.08 -5.31 2.02
CA GLY A 416 7.27 -5.78 1.30
C GLY A 416 8.52 -5.80 2.17
N CYS A 417 9.69 -5.67 1.55
CA CYS A 417 10.99 -5.79 2.22
C CYS A 417 11.81 -4.52 2.12
N ASP A 418 11.67 -3.67 3.13
CA ASP A 418 12.17 -2.30 3.07
C ASP A 418 13.46 -2.09 3.86
N VAL A 419 14.17 -1.02 3.52
CA VAL A 419 15.35 -0.54 4.23
C VAL A 419 15.06 0.85 4.78
N ILE A 420 15.15 0.99 6.10
CA ILE A 420 14.84 2.23 6.80
C ILE A 420 16.09 2.79 7.46
N TYR A 421 16.32 4.07 7.28
CA TYR A 421 17.30 4.86 8.01
C TYR A 421 16.54 5.99 8.68
N GLY A 422 16.39 5.95 10.01
CA GLY A 422 15.75 7.04 10.75
C GLY A 422 16.58 8.30 10.65
N GLY A 423 17.78 8.26 11.22
CA GLY A 423 18.77 9.32 11.03
C GLY A 423 19.16 9.94 12.35
N ASN A 424 19.05 11.26 12.45
CA ASN A 424 19.29 12.03 13.66
C ASN A 424 17.95 12.38 14.32
N GLY A 425 17.65 11.80 15.47
CA GLY A 425 16.45 12.13 16.23
C GLY A 425 15.97 10.94 17.02
N SER A 426 14.69 10.94 17.38
CA SER A 426 13.98 9.80 17.93
C SER A 426 12.97 9.29 16.91
N ASP A 427 13.38 8.32 16.12
CA ASP A 427 12.64 7.86 14.96
C ASP A 427 11.72 6.68 15.29
N THR A 428 10.58 6.60 14.61
CA THR A 428 9.52 5.63 14.89
C THR A 428 9.12 4.85 13.64
N LEU A 429 9.17 3.51 13.69
CA LEU A 429 8.50 2.64 12.73
C LEU A 429 7.09 2.30 13.24
N SER A 430 6.07 2.88 12.63
CA SER A 430 4.66 2.60 12.86
C SER A 430 4.15 1.47 11.97
N LEU A 431 3.77 0.36 12.58
CA LEU A 431 3.25 -0.81 11.88
C LEU A 431 1.75 -0.66 11.58
N ALA A 432 1.31 -1.15 10.42
CA ALA A 432 -0.07 -1.05 9.97
C ALA A 432 -1.05 -1.79 10.92
N SER A 433 -2.30 -1.32 10.95
CA SER A 433 -3.39 -1.98 11.67
C SER A 433 -3.58 -3.41 11.15
N GLY A 434 -3.60 -4.40 12.05
CA GLY A 434 -3.74 -5.82 11.70
C GLY A 434 -2.44 -6.62 11.82
N ILE A 435 -1.28 -5.97 11.89
CA ILE A 435 -0.03 -6.62 12.27
C ILE A 435 -0.07 -6.86 13.78
N THR A 436 -0.46 -8.08 14.17
CA THR A 436 -0.62 -8.48 15.57
C THR A 436 0.64 -9.11 16.17
N GLN A 437 1.57 -9.55 15.32
CA GLN A 437 2.82 -10.21 15.69
C GLN A 437 3.94 -9.78 14.72
N VAL A 438 5.09 -9.43 15.30
CA VAL A 438 6.35 -9.22 14.58
C VAL A 438 7.50 -9.89 15.31
N GLN A 439 8.54 -10.28 14.57
CA GLN A 439 9.82 -10.66 15.12
C GLN A 439 10.81 -9.52 14.93
N VAL A 440 11.43 -9.08 16.03
CA VAL A 440 12.49 -8.07 16.01
C VAL A 440 13.82 -8.72 16.33
N LEU A 441 14.78 -8.65 15.40
CA LEU A 441 16.14 -9.17 15.56
C LEU A 441 17.13 -8.03 15.49
N LYS A 442 17.93 -7.82 16.53
CA LYS A 442 19.06 -6.89 16.48
C LYS A 442 20.24 -7.52 15.71
N LEU A 443 20.69 -6.86 14.66
CA LEU A 443 21.84 -7.23 13.85
C LEU A 443 23.13 -6.56 14.34
N ARG A 444 24.27 -6.95 13.75
CA ARG A 444 25.54 -6.24 13.92
C ARG A 444 25.40 -4.80 13.41
N ASN A 445 26.13 -3.87 14.02
CA ASN A 445 26.09 -2.42 13.72
C ASN A 445 24.76 -1.73 14.05
N ASP A 446 24.10 -2.15 15.13
CA ASP A 446 22.88 -1.53 15.66
C ASP A 446 21.67 -1.46 14.71
N ALA A 447 21.69 -2.22 13.62
CA ALA A 447 20.52 -2.41 12.77
C ALA A 447 19.48 -3.32 13.45
N LEU A 448 18.20 -3.07 13.20
CA LEU A 448 17.06 -3.90 13.61
C LEU A 448 16.46 -4.55 12.37
N MET A 449 16.15 -5.83 12.43
CA MET A 449 15.24 -6.47 11.48
C MET A 449 13.88 -6.58 12.12
N VAL A 450 12.83 -6.12 11.45
CA VAL A 450 11.44 -6.24 11.87
C VAL A 450 10.70 -7.03 10.81
N SER A 451 10.22 -8.22 11.16
CA SER A 451 9.51 -9.09 10.23
C SER A 451 8.11 -9.41 10.73
N ASP A 452 7.14 -9.46 9.83
CA ASP A 452 5.76 -9.81 10.15
C ASP A 452 5.40 -11.24 9.69
N ASN A 453 4.18 -11.67 10.01
CA ASN A 453 3.68 -13.00 9.66
C ASN A 453 3.29 -13.15 8.18
N ASN A 454 3.30 -12.06 7.40
CA ASN A 454 2.99 -12.05 5.98
C ASN A 454 4.26 -12.22 5.13
N GLY A 455 5.43 -12.31 5.76
CA GLY A 455 6.72 -12.46 5.09
C GLY A 455 7.40 -11.14 4.76
N ASN A 456 6.85 -10.01 5.22
CA ASN A 456 7.49 -8.70 5.07
C ASN A 456 8.69 -8.60 6.02
N VAL A 457 9.80 -8.01 5.55
CA VAL A 457 11.04 -7.90 6.33
C VAL A 457 11.64 -6.52 6.15
N ASN A 458 11.59 -5.73 7.21
CA ASN A 458 12.16 -4.40 7.28
C ASN A 458 13.55 -4.45 7.93
N VAL A 459 14.53 -3.77 7.33
CA VAL A 459 15.87 -3.58 7.90
C VAL A 459 16.02 -2.11 8.29
N CYS A 460 15.92 -1.83 9.58
CA CYS A 460 15.97 -0.50 10.15
C CYS A 460 17.36 -0.18 10.72
N ARG A 461 17.80 1.06 10.57
CA ARG A 461 18.97 1.63 11.24
C ARG A 461 18.58 2.97 11.84
N ASN A 462 19.10 3.26 13.04
CA ASN A 462 18.75 4.46 13.80
C ASN A 462 17.23 4.66 13.86
N VAL A 463 16.51 3.59 14.23
CA VAL A 463 15.07 3.67 14.50
C VAL A 463 14.88 3.30 15.95
N GLU A 464 14.47 4.27 16.75
CA GLU A 464 14.41 4.16 18.20
C GLU A 464 13.07 3.59 18.66
N GLN A 465 12.01 3.65 17.88
CA GLN A 465 10.70 3.21 18.36
C GLN A 465 10.00 2.34 17.33
N ILE A 466 9.29 1.32 17.79
CA ILE A 466 8.35 0.54 16.97
C ILE A 466 6.97 0.73 17.57
N GLN A 467 6.08 1.36 16.82
CA GLN A 467 4.71 1.64 17.21
C GLN A 467 3.77 0.59 16.62
N PHE A 468 2.97 -0.02 17.47
CA PHE A 468 1.88 -0.93 17.13
C PHE A 468 0.55 -0.22 17.30
N ALA A 469 -0.52 -0.76 16.71
CA ALA A 469 -1.86 -0.23 16.89
C ALA A 469 -2.32 -0.18 18.37
N ASP A 470 -1.76 -1.04 19.24
CA ASP A 470 -2.08 -1.14 20.66
C ASP A 470 -1.03 -0.49 21.61
N GLY A 471 0.07 0.08 21.09
CA GLY A 471 1.09 0.75 21.91
C GLY A 471 2.49 0.81 21.29
N ALA A 472 3.44 1.48 21.94
CA ALA A 472 4.81 1.66 21.46
C ALA A 472 5.84 0.78 22.19
N LEU A 473 6.86 0.30 21.48
CA LEU A 473 8.10 -0.29 22.02
C LEU A 473 9.27 0.66 21.73
N GLY A 474 9.90 1.25 22.76
CA GLY A 474 11.02 2.18 22.61
C GLY A 474 12.42 1.53 22.72
N ALA A 475 13.45 2.15 22.15
CA ALA A 475 14.80 1.60 22.03
C ALA A 475 15.60 1.68 23.31
N SER A 476 15.18 2.44 24.31
CA SER A 476 15.70 2.32 25.69
C SER A 476 15.35 0.96 26.32
N ALA A 477 14.32 0.28 25.82
CA ALA A 477 14.03 -1.13 26.10
C ALA A 477 14.95 -2.09 25.31
N LEU A 478 15.51 -1.63 24.18
CA LEU A 478 16.40 -2.39 23.29
C LEU A 478 17.91 -2.11 23.51
N SER A 479 18.27 -1.03 24.22
CA SER A 479 19.65 -0.54 24.38
C SER A 479 20.24 -0.77 25.78
N ALA A 480 19.47 -1.32 26.72
CA ALA A 480 20.02 -1.77 27.99
C ALA A 480 20.69 -3.13 27.82
N THR A 481 21.99 -3.08 27.54
CA THR A 481 22.99 -4.16 27.44
C THR A 481 23.13 -4.80 26.07
N GLY A 482 24.36 -4.77 25.55
CA GLY A 482 24.81 -5.51 24.37
C GLY A 482 24.82 -7.01 24.59
N ASN A 483 23.71 -7.58 25.05
CA ASN A 483 23.47 -9.00 25.09
C ASN A 483 22.12 -9.30 24.43
N LEU A 484 22.16 -10.12 23.39
CA LEU A 484 21.00 -10.60 22.63
C LEU A 484 19.91 -11.20 23.55
N ASP A 485 20.32 -11.71 24.72
CA ASP A 485 19.47 -12.30 25.75
C ASP A 485 18.51 -11.28 26.42
N ALA A 486 18.91 -10.01 26.57
CA ALA A 486 18.08 -8.99 27.23
C ALA A 486 16.99 -8.43 26.30
N ILE A 487 17.28 -8.36 25.01
CA ILE A 487 16.36 -7.87 23.97
C ILE A 487 15.24 -8.89 23.72
N LEU A 488 15.57 -10.19 23.68
CA LEU A 488 14.57 -11.26 23.61
C LEU A 488 13.68 -11.24 24.86
N GLY A 489 14.26 -11.06 26.06
CA GLY A 489 13.49 -10.95 27.31
C GLY A 489 12.44 -9.84 27.30
N GLN A 490 12.74 -8.66 26.77
CA GLN A 490 11.79 -7.53 26.76
C GLN A 490 10.71 -7.63 25.68
N ILE A 491 11.00 -8.23 24.53
CA ILE A 491 10.00 -8.56 23.49
C ILE A 491 9.01 -9.61 24.02
N TYR A 492 9.50 -10.63 24.73
CA TYR A 492 8.65 -11.65 25.38
C TYR A 492 7.81 -11.08 26.54
N VAL A 493 8.34 -10.12 27.30
CA VAL A 493 7.59 -9.45 28.39
C VAL A 493 6.50 -8.51 27.85
N ALA A 494 6.74 -7.82 26.72
CA ALA A 494 5.70 -7.01 26.07
C ALA A 494 4.54 -7.87 25.51
N ALA A 495 4.87 -9.04 24.93
CA ALA A 495 3.87 -10.02 24.49
C ALA A 495 3.03 -10.59 25.66
N PHE A 496 3.60 -10.66 26.86
CA PHE A 496 2.94 -11.14 28.08
C PHE A 496 2.18 -10.06 28.88
N ARG A 497 2.48 -8.76 28.66
CA ARG A 497 1.78 -7.63 29.30
C ARG A 497 0.53 -7.17 28.55
N ARG A 498 0.25 -7.74 27.36
CA ARG A 498 -1.10 -7.75 26.79
C ARG A 498 -2.04 -8.40 27.80
N ALA A 499 -3.05 -7.67 28.25
CA ALA A 499 -4.03 -8.15 29.20
C ALA A 499 -4.62 -9.49 28.71
N PRO A 500 -4.89 -10.47 29.61
CA PRO A 500 -5.52 -11.72 29.24
C PRO A 500 -7.01 -11.48 28.97
N GLU A 501 -7.32 -10.89 27.83
CA GLU A 501 -8.68 -10.95 27.28
C GLU A 501 -8.70 -12.05 26.22
N THR A 502 -9.12 -13.23 26.70
CA THR A 502 -9.71 -14.42 26.06
C THR A 502 -9.20 -14.95 24.70
N GLU A 503 -8.65 -14.16 23.80
CA GLU A 503 -8.25 -14.60 22.46
C GLU A 503 -6.79 -15.11 22.37
N GLY A 504 -5.89 -14.60 23.21
CA GLY A 504 -4.50 -15.09 23.31
C GLY A 504 -4.39 -16.54 23.82
N TYR A 505 -5.43 -17.05 24.48
CA TYR A 505 -5.53 -18.45 24.90
C TYR A 505 -5.63 -19.41 23.70
N ASN A 506 -6.26 -18.97 22.60
CA ASN A 506 -6.57 -19.85 21.47
C ASN A 506 -5.35 -20.09 20.56
N TYR A 507 -4.47 -19.10 20.39
CA TYR A 507 -3.27 -19.22 19.55
C TYR A 507 -2.31 -20.30 20.06
N TRP A 508 -2.03 -20.31 21.37
CA TRP A 508 -1.21 -21.35 21.99
C TRP A 508 -1.94 -22.70 22.07
N SER A 509 -3.26 -22.71 22.28
CA SER A 509 -4.00 -23.97 22.37
C SER A 509 -4.08 -24.74 21.05
N GLN A 510 -4.10 -24.06 19.90
CA GLN A 510 -4.32 -24.72 18.59
C GLN A 510 -3.04 -25.39 18.06
N ASP A 511 -1.88 -24.73 18.17
CA ASP A 511 -0.59 -25.33 17.74
C ASP A 511 -0.13 -26.43 18.71
N VAL A 512 -0.43 -26.26 20.00
CA VAL A 512 -0.27 -27.29 21.03
C VAL A 512 -1.23 -28.46 20.84
N ALA A 513 -2.48 -28.21 20.45
CA ALA A 513 -3.45 -29.28 20.19
C ALA A 513 -3.07 -30.09 18.93
N ALA A 514 -2.44 -29.46 17.94
CA ALA A 514 -2.04 -30.10 16.70
C ALA A 514 -0.74 -30.90 16.83
N ARG A 515 0.24 -30.43 17.62
CA ARG A 515 1.60 -31.00 17.64
C ARG A 515 2.05 -31.50 19.02
N GLY A 516 1.35 -31.09 20.07
CA GLY A 516 1.74 -31.35 21.45
C GLY A 516 2.93 -30.48 21.89
N TYR A 517 2.92 -30.06 23.17
CA TYR A 517 3.99 -29.24 23.76
C TYR A 517 5.41 -29.82 23.57
N ALA A 518 5.51 -31.14 23.45
CA ALA A 518 6.79 -31.84 23.21
C ALA A 518 7.34 -31.61 21.79
N ALA A 519 6.51 -31.56 20.75
CA ALA A 519 6.97 -31.34 19.39
C ALA A 519 7.33 -29.87 19.14
N VAL A 520 6.64 -28.94 19.80
CA VAL A 520 7.00 -27.50 19.80
C VAL A 520 8.37 -27.31 20.46
N ALA A 521 8.58 -27.95 21.61
CA ALA A 521 9.88 -27.95 22.28
C ALA A 521 10.98 -28.62 21.43
N GLU A 522 10.73 -29.80 20.84
CA GLU A 522 11.68 -30.48 19.94
C GLU A 522 12.01 -29.66 18.69
N THR A 523 11.03 -28.97 18.12
CA THR A 523 11.25 -28.06 16.98
C THR A 523 12.17 -26.92 17.40
N MET A 524 11.94 -26.30 18.57
CA MET A 524 12.82 -25.29 19.13
C MET A 524 14.23 -25.83 19.45
N PHE A 525 14.35 -27.06 19.97
CA PHE A 525 15.63 -27.73 20.20
C PHE A 525 16.38 -28.06 18.90
N SER A 526 15.68 -28.18 17.77
CA SER A 526 16.28 -28.50 16.48
C SER A 526 16.87 -27.29 15.76
N LEU A 527 16.42 -26.07 16.09
CA LEU A 527 16.87 -24.83 15.48
C LEU A 527 18.35 -24.56 15.83
N ASP A 528 19.16 -24.35 14.80
CA ASP A 528 20.60 -24.12 14.96
C ASP A 528 20.90 -22.88 15.82
N ILE A 529 20.01 -21.88 15.81
CA ILE A 529 20.12 -20.68 16.65
C ILE A 529 20.04 -21.01 18.15
N VAL A 530 19.21 -21.98 18.57
CA VAL A 530 19.05 -22.36 19.99
C VAL A 530 20.25 -23.16 20.48
N LYS A 531 20.84 -23.99 19.61
CA LYS A 531 22.08 -24.73 19.89
C LYS A 531 23.30 -23.81 19.95
N VAL A 532 23.26 -22.68 19.25
CA VAL A 532 24.31 -21.64 19.30
C VAL A 532 24.22 -20.83 20.59
N ILE A 533 23.02 -20.55 21.10
CA ILE A 533 22.79 -19.76 22.32
C ILE A 533 23.07 -20.57 23.59
N TYR A 534 22.77 -21.88 23.59
CA TYR A 534 23.03 -22.78 24.73
C TYR A 534 24.03 -23.90 24.34
N PRO A 535 25.33 -23.58 24.20
CA PRO A 535 26.32 -24.45 23.56
C PRO A 535 26.83 -25.62 24.44
N VAL A 536 26.31 -25.79 25.66
CA VAL A 536 26.72 -26.84 26.60
C VAL A 536 25.60 -27.87 26.71
N ALA A 537 25.93 -29.16 26.83
CA ALA A 537 24.94 -30.21 27.07
C ALA A 537 24.24 -29.96 28.42
N MET A 538 23.06 -29.35 28.37
CA MET A 538 22.21 -29.07 29.52
C MET A 538 21.14 -30.15 29.67
N THR A 539 20.81 -30.50 30.91
CA THR A 539 19.62 -31.29 31.19
C THR A 539 18.35 -30.46 30.95
N ALA A 540 17.22 -31.10 30.64
CA ALA A 540 15.95 -30.41 30.39
C ALA A 540 15.53 -29.48 31.54
N SER A 541 15.88 -29.83 32.79
CA SER A 541 15.64 -28.99 33.96
C SER A 541 16.49 -27.73 33.97
N GLN A 542 17.76 -27.81 33.59
CA GLN A 542 18.66 -26.64 33.54
C GLN A 542 18.25 -25.65 32.45
N PHE A 543 17.75 -26.15 31.32
CA PHE A 543 17.22 -25.32 30.25
C PHE A 543 15.92 -24.61 30.63
N VAL A 544 14.99 -25.31 31.30
CA VAL A 544 13.74 -24.71 31.80
C VAL A 544 14.03 -23.66 32.89
N THR A 545 14.99 -23.91 33.77
CA THR A 545 15.46 -22.92 34.74
C THR A 545 16.13 -21.71 34.07
N ALA A 546 16.91 -21.92 33.00
CA ALA A 546 17.51 -20.84 32.24
C ALA A 546 16.46 -20.00 31.50
N ILE A 547 15.45 -20.62 30.89
CA ILE A 547 14.30 -19.94 30.28
C ILE A 547 13.48 -19.19 31.34
N TYR A 548 13.19 -19.82 32.48
CA TYR A 548 12.41 -19.20 33.56
C TYR A 548 13.13 -17.96 34.12
N ASN A 549 14.45 -18.04 34.31
CA ASN A 549 15.28 -16.93 34.76
C ASN A 549 15.52 -15.86 33.68
N ASN A 550 15.48 -16.21 32.39
CA ASN A 550 15.60 -15.26 31.27
C ASN A 550 14.28 -14.56 30.92
N VAL A 551 13.13 -15.16 31.23
CA VAL A 551 11.80 -14.68 30.77
C VAL A 551 10.98 -14.03 31.88
N PHE A 552 11.20 -14.33 33.17
CA PHE A 552 10.37 -13.79 34.26
C PHE A 552 11.16 -13.19 35.42
N ASP A 553 11.11 -11.86 35.55
CA ASP A 553 11.71 -11.11 36.64
C ASP A 553 10.82 -11.12 37.90
N ARG A 554 10.64 -12.31 38.50
CA ARG A 554 10.12 -12.47 39.87
C ARG A 554 11.01 -13.43 40.65
N ALA A 555 11.24 -13.12 41.93
CA ALA A 555 11.76 -14.11 42.86
C ALA A 555 10.86 -15.36 42.79
N PRO A 556 11.43 -16.57 42.61
CA PRO A 556 10.65 -17.77 42.36
C PRO A 556 9.63 -17.96 43.47
N ASP A 557 8.33 -17.99 43.12
CA ASP A 557 7.37 -18.55 44.05
C ASP A 557 7.44 -20.07 43.94
N ALA A 558 7.46 -20.71 45.11
CA ALA A 558 7.65 -22.16 45.19
C ALA A 558 6.55 -22.95 44.46
N GLN A 559 5.39 -22.34 44.20
CA GLN A 559 4.23 -23.00 43.59
C GLN A 559 4.36 -23.10 42.07
N GLY A 560 4.84 -22.05 41.39
CA GLY A 560 5.07 -22.06 39.95
C GLY A 560 6.21 -22.98 39.52
N LEU A 561 7.29 -23.01 40.32
CA LEU A 561 8.42 -23.90 40.08
C LEU A 561 8.05 -25.38 40.32
N GLU A 562 7.31 -25.69 41.40
CA GLU A 562 6.81 -27.05 41.65
C GLU A 562 5.78 -27.52 40.61
N PHE A 563 4.95 -26.62 40.07
CA PHE A 563 4.00 -26.95 39.00
C PHE A 563 4.72 -27.41 37.72
N TRP A 564 5.73 -26.67 37.28
CA TRP A 564 6.51 -27.00 36.08
C TRP A 564 7.42 -28.21 36.28
N ILE A 565 8.11 -28.29 37.43
CA ILE A 565 8.92 -29.47 37.77
C ILE A 565 8.04 -30.72 37.89
N GLY A 566 6.86 -30.63 38.52
CA GLY A 566 5.91 -31.74 38.62
C GLY A 566 5.38 -32.22 37.28
N HIS A 567 5.08 -31.30 36.36
CA HIS A 567 4.64 -31.66 35.00
C HIS A 567 5.75 -32.30 34.16
N LEU A 568 6.98 -31.81 34.27
CA LEU A 568 8.15 -32.37 33.58
C LEU A 568 8.57 -33.72 34.17
N ALA A 569 8.57 -33.85 35.50
CA ALA A 569 8.89 -35.10 36.21
C ALA A 569 7.83 -36.20 36.00
N SER A 570 6.58 -35.83 35.71
CA SER A 570 5.51 -36.80 35.42
C SER A 570 5.73 -37.61 34.13
N ARG A 571 6.67 -37.21 33.25
CA ARG A 571 6.92 -37.87 31.96
C ARG A 571 8.34 -38.41 31.76
N SER A 572 9.30 -38.09 32.62
CA SER A 572 10.62 -38.71 32.62
C SER A 572 10.75 -39.72 33.77
N ARG A 573 10.31 -40.96 33.53
CA ARG A 573 10.76 -42.10 34.35
C ARG A 573 12.25 -42.34 34.10
N GLY A 574 13.09 -41.57 34.80
CA GLY A 574 14.55 -41.73 34.82
C GLY A 574 15.15 -40.79 35.86
N GLN A 575 15.70 -41.36 36.94
CA GLN A 575 16.27 -40.69 38.12
C GLN A 575 17.07 -39.42 37.81
N LEU A 576 16.69 -38.30 38.43
CA LEU A 576 17.54 -37.12 38.58
C LEU A 576 18.16 -37.14 39.98
N VAL A 577 19.48 -37.34 40.06
CA VAL A 577 20.26 -37.21 41.30
C VAL A 577 20.78 -35.78 41.35
N ILE A 578 20.46 -35.04 42.41
CA ILE A 578 20.92 -33.66 42.61
C ILE A 578 22.10 -33.68 43.60
N ASP A 579 23.28 -33.26 43.14
CA ASP A 579 24.46 -33.03 43.98
C ASP A 579 24.37 -31.61 44.59
N MET A 580 24.30 -31.52 45.93
CA MET A 580 24.11 -30.27 46.68
C MET A 580 25.40 -29.77 47.35
N THR A 581 26.53 -29.80 46.64
CA THR A 581 27.84 -29.43 47.21
C THR A 581 28.25 -27.96 47.06
N ASN A 582 27.50 -27.11 46.34
CA ASN A 582 27.84 -25.69 46.23
C ASN A 582 26.95 -24.79 47.11
N ALA A 583 27.44 -24.52 48.33
CA ALA A 583 26.86 -23.58 49.28
C ALA A 583 27.38 -22.16 49.00
N ALA A 584 26.66 -21.40 48.17
CA ALA A 584 26.86 -19.95 48.04
C ALA A 584 25.56 -19.25 47.59
N LEU A 585 24.47 -19.47 48.32
CA LEU A 585 23.23 -18.70 48.18
C LEU A 585 22.76 -18.30 49.58
N THR A 586 23.05 -17.05 49.94
CA THR A 586 22.47 -16.37 51.11
C THR A 586 21.32 -15.49 50.62
N THR A 587 20.14 -15.62 51.24
CA THR A 587 19.02 -14.70 51.01
C THR A 587 19.29 -13.36 51.68
N ALA A 588 18.60 -12.30 51.24
CA ALA A 588 18.79 -10.92 51.70
C ALA A 588 18.51 -10.70 53.20
N ASP A 589 17.96 -11.70 53.90
CA ASP A 589 17.71 -11.69 55.35
C ASP A 589 18.73 -12.50 56.19
N GLY A 590 19.75 -13.09 55.54
CA GLY A 590 20.85 -13.77 56.22
C GLY A 590 20.58 -15.23 56.62
N THR A 591 19.48 -15.84 56.19
CA THR A 591 19.20 -17.25 56.47
C THR A 591 19.94 -18.16 55.47
N SER A 592 20.55 -19.25 55.96
CA SER A 592 21.21 -20.22 55.07
C SER A 592 20.16 -21.00 54.26
N GLY A 593 20.39 -21.22 52.95
CA GLY A 593 19.48 -22.00 52.10
C GLY A 593 19.22 -23.44 52.59
N LYS A 594 20.03 -23.93 53.53
CA LYS A 594 19.88 -25.24 54.16
C LYS A 594 18.72 -25.28 55.19
N ASP A 595 18.45 -24.16 55.87
CA ASP A 595 17.41 -24.06 56.91
C ASP A 595 16.00 -23.85 56.32
N PHE A 596 15.92 -23.35 55.09
CA PHE A 596 14.66 -23.15 54.36
C PHE A 596 13.98 -24.49 54.00
N PHE A 597 14.77 -25.53 53.68
CA PHE A 597 14.25 -26.83 53.27
C PHE A 597 14.10 -27.85 54.40
N GLN A 598 14.81 -27.70 55.53
CA GLN A 598 14.70 -28.63 56.67
C GLN A 598 13.42 -28.45 57.51
N ASN A 599 12.78 -27.28 57.46
CA ASN A 599 11.67 -26.93 58.36
C ASN A 599 10.26 -27.10 57.74
N ARG A 600 10.12 -27.60 56.51
CA ARG A 600 8.80 -27.63 55.81
C ARG A 600 8.39 -28.93 55.12
N LEU A 601 9.18 -29.99 55.19
CA LEU A 601 8.77 -31.29 54.65
C LEU A 601 8.34 -32.22 55.80
N ASP A 602 7.03 -32.41 55.92
CA ASP A 602 6.40 -33.38 56.81
C ASP A 602 6.65 -34.80 56.26
N TRP A 603 7.34 -35.66 57.02
CA TRP A 603 7.73 -37.01 56.60
C TRP A 603 6.62 -38.03 56.85
N SER A 604 5.47 -37.83 56.21
CA SER A 604 4.41 -38.83 56.21
C SER A 604 3.86 -39.06 54.81
N LEU A 605 4.37 -40.08 54.10
CA LEU A 605 3.54 -41.09 53.44
C LEU A 605 4.38 -42.23 52.83
N TYR A 606 4.27 -43.39 53.49
CA TYR A 606 4.29 -44.77 53.01
C TYR A 606 5.32 -45.30 51.99
N ALA A 607 6.08 -46.27 52.50
CA ALA A 607 6.75 -47.35 51.79
C ALA A 607 5.79 -48.27 51.02
N VAL A 608 6.18 -48.70 49.82
CA VAL A 608 5.81 -50.02 49.26
C VAL A 608 7.02 -50.60 48.50
N SER A 609 7.40 -51.80 48.94
CA SER A 609 8.38 -52.74 48.37
C SER A 609 7.91 -53.39 47.07
N TYR A 610 8.81 -53.71 46.12
CA TYR A 610 9.16 -55.11 45.73
C TYR A 610 10.22 -55.20 44.61
N GLN A 611 11.14 -56.14 44.82
CA GLN A 611 12.07 -56.93 43.98
C GLN A 611 11.76 -57.07 42.46
N SER A 612 12.65 -57.41 41.52
CA SER A 612 14.06 -57.87 41.46
C SER A 612 14.49 -58.06 39.98
N GLU A 613 15.77 -58.43 39.77
CA GLU A 613 16.40 -59.07 38.57
C GLU A 613 17.00 -58.13 37.50
N GLN A 614 18.27 -58.22 37.06
CA GLN A 614 19.33 -59.22 37.22
C GLN A 614 20.74 -58.61 36.90
N GLN A 615 21.66 -58.81 37.85
CA GLN A 615 23.12 -59.08 37.79
C GLN A 615 24.07 -58.59 36.68
N ARG A 616 25.16 -57.92 37.12
CA ARG A 616 26.61 -58.27 37.06
C ARG A 616 27.42 -56.94 37.11
N GLU A 617 28.57 -56.74 37.76
CA GLU A 617 29.49 -57.45 38.65
C GLU A 617 30.38 -56.36 39.31
N MET A 618 30.96 -56.63 40.48
CA MET A 618 31.79 -55.75 41.32
C MET A 618 33.18 -55.42 40.73
N THR A 619 33.78 -54.27 41.09
CA THR A 619 34.97 -54.21 42.00
C THR A 619 35.29 -52.78 42.49
N PRO A 620 35.91 -52.62 43.68
CA PRO A 620 36.31 -51.35 44.30
C PRO A 620 37.81 -51.00 44.09
N ASP A 621 38.16 -49.76 44.44
CA ASP A 621 39.50 -49.17 44.66
C ASP A 621 40.17 -48.43 43.49
N HIS A 622 40.11 -47.08 43.53
CA HIS A 622 41.28 -46.30 43.94
C HIS A 622 40.93 -44.86 44.35
N LEU A 623 41.35 -44.55 45.58
CA LEU A 623 41.53 -43.26 46.23
C LEU A 623 42.62 -42.44 45.49
N THR A 624 42.37 -41.15 45.24
CA THR A 624 43.40 -40.11 45.39
C THR A 624 42.79 -38.78 45.82
N MET A 625 43.14 -38.35 47.03
CA MET A 625 42.96 -37.00 47.57
C MET A 625 43.87 -35.99 46.85
N VAL A 626 43.37 -34.78 46.58
CA VAL A 626 44.08 -33.52 46.87
C VAL A 626 43.06 -32.45 47.29
N THR A 627 43.17 -32.02 48.54
CA THR A 627 42.54 -30.83 49.12
C THR A 627 43.42 -29.59 48.90
N ASN A 628 42.82 -28.44 48.61
CA ASN A 628 43.30 -27.08 48.93
C ASN A 628 42.06 -26.17 48.98
N SER A 629 41.43 -25.98 50.15
CA SER A 629 41.76 -24.99 51.21
C SER A 629 41.19 -23.60 50.95
N VAL A 630 40.09 -23.24 51.64
CA VAL A 630 39.92 -21.94 52.32
C VAL A 630 39.01 -22.13 53.55
N ASN A 631 39.57 -21.87 54.74
CA ASN A 631 38.90 -21.71 56.05
C ASN A 631 37.97 -20.48 56.01
N ALA A 632 36.91 -20.31 56.80
CA ALA A 632 36.70 -20.70 58.18
C ALA A 632 35.21 -20.61 58.53
N ASP A 633 34.75 -21.47 59.44
CA ASP A 633 33.63 -21.16 60.34
C ASP A 633 34.13 -21.25 61.80
N ALA A 634 33.61 -20.36 62.64
CA ALA A 634 34.06 -20.11 63.99
C ALA A 634 33.47 -21.12 64.98
N SER A 635 34.22 -22.19 65.22
CA SER A 635 34.38 -22.97 66.48
C SER A 635 34.87 -24.38 66.11
N THR A 636 36.10 -24.52 65.65
CA THR A 636 37.31 -24.55 66.50
C THR A 636 37.09 -25.34 67.79
N LEU A 637 37.74 -26.51 67.84
CA LEU A 637 38.05 -27.34 69.02
C LEU A 637 36.92 -28.21 69.61
N LEU A 638 36.72 -29.36 68.97
CA LEU A 638 36.40 -30.58 69.71
C LEU A 638 37.70 -31.20 70.28
N THR A 639 38.21 -30.67 71.40
CA THR A 639 38.78 -31.52 72.47
C THR A 639 38.74 -30.82 73.83
N LEU A 640 37.52 -30.70 74.37
CA LEU A 640 37.25 -31.16 75.74
C LEU A 640 36.34 -32.38 75.53
N ILE A 641 36.93 -33.55 75.35
CA ILE A 641 37.15 -34.44 76.49
C ILE A 641 38.56 -34.26 77.08
N GLY A 642 38.64 -33.63 78.26
CA GLY A 642 39.77 -33.75 79.19
C GLY A 642 40.80 -32.61 79.22
N GLN A 643 40.80 -31.87 80.32
CA GLN A 643 41.84 -30.97 80.90
C GLN A 643 43.24 -30.90 80.25
N GLY A 644 43.79 -29.67 80.19
CA GLY A 644 45.19 -29.41 80.51
C GLY A 644 46.12 -28.97 79.37
N GLU A 645 46.53 -27.71 79.47
CA GLU A 645 47.89 -27.18 79.24
C GLU A 645 48.62 -27.31 77.89
N SER A 646 49.15 -26.16 77.45
CA SER A 646 50.42 -25.93 76.69
C SER A 646 50.53 -26.56 75.29
N GLY A 647 50.91 -25.89 74.20
CA GLY A 647 51.71 -24.68 74.01
C GLY A 647 52.58 -24.91 72.77
N ILE A 648 52.24 -24.19 71.68
CA ILE A 648 53.13 -23.57 70.66
C ILE A 648 54.10 -24.46 69.80
N ALA A 649 53.99 -24.22 68.48
CA ALA A 649 54.95 -24.36 67.36
C ALA A 649 55.32 -25.79 66.90
N LEU A 650 55.36 -26.10 65.60
CA LEU A 650 55.62 -25.33 64.37
C LEU A 650 54.59 -25.64 63.27
#